data_AF-A0A2A4NVQ6-F1
#
_entry.id   AF-A0A2A4NVQ6-F1
#
_cell.length_a   1.000
_cell.length_b   1.000
_cell.length_c   1.000
_cell.angle_alpha   90.00
_cell.angle_beta   90.00
_cell.angle_gamma   90.00
#
_symmetry.space_group_name_H-M   'P 1'
#
loop_
_entity.id
_entity.type
_entity.pdbx_description
1 polymer ?
#
loop_
_entity_poly.entity_id
_entity_poly.type
_entity_poly.pdbx_seq_one_letter_code
_entity_poly.pdbx_strand_id
1 'polypeptide(L)'
;FDDYGNLWTVDNNCDAGDRARIVYLMEGGDCGWRMNYQYLPDRGPWMPESWWKPEHEGQPAFLNPPIANLTSGPSGIACYPGTGLPASFRGSFFVADFLGTPDGSGIRRFTMEPDGAGFNMNFDEKFIWKTLATDVDFMPNGNIMVADWVEGWTGVGKGRLWLVASNDAEARASGDETAALLGSFHSQNDIDDLVELLAHQDRRIRLAAQFKLVELNAGSALTRLAMNNTVAKVETSQPQLARIHAIWGLVQLGLAANLLPLLESEADDQVRAQLAKAMGENAIDAARQQLLILLGDSFPRVRYFAAMSLGKLGRNDISANALLTLADENANDDRFIRHAVVWALAQTTTALELAALAAPASAIDGRRLGRPIRSASIRLAAVLALRLQGSPEIVAFLTDPDKFIATEAAIAIYDLPIEPALGKLADTINRPDISRSHLRRAIHACFLVGRNHHAQALVDYSNSGTVGDSLREEAVEILHNWNQSDGFDRLHNTWRPHLPRENPTWATGRELPLAKAEIENSFARGRKVFFENPAASCQRCHWIEGQSGGEAPSEVGPELSSIGLMLANMELRESITDPAASIAPGFEIRGQDGEVLALSAMTPVLDKMLKAEEIDDLVTYLASLKRPKKILVHVYSAGFEHGVAKLRDGSSLVERSWEKWAAEDQRFEIVSDRSPERFTAAGLAEFDAVFLYTTGELPWPQGGKQALLDFVANGGALIGSHCASDTFYDWPEFGELLGGWFDGHPWHEKVGVNVEDNNHLSTLHLGEHFEIIDEIYQFKNWDRTDKRVLLSLDTTSVDMQRAGIKRDDGDFGISWTRRHGKGRIFYTGLGHRPEVWRSQLFRDHLVGGTIWATRK
;
A
#
# COMPACT_ATOMS: atom_id res chain seq x y z
N PHE A 1 -15.97 -19.09 5.94
CA PHE A 1 -17.31 -19.02 6.56
C PHE A 1 -17.22 -19.42 8.03
N ASP A 2 -17.99 -18.78 8.91
CA ASP A 2 -18.19 -19.23 10.28
C ASP A 2 -19.38 -20.20 10.42
N ASP A 3 -19.75 -20.55 11.66
CA ASP A 3 -20.86 -21.46 11.97
C ASP A 3 -22.25 -20.94 11.57
N TYR A 4 -22.37 -19.63 11.34
CA TYR A 4 -23.63 -18.97 10.96
C TYR A 4 -23.67 -18.55 9.49
N GLY A 5 -22.69 -19.01 8.69
CA GLY A 5 -22.63 -18.75 7.26
C GLY A 5 -22.18 -17.33 6.91
N ASN A 6 -21.49 -16.64 7.82
CA ASN A 6 -20.86 -15.35 7.52
C ASN A 6 -19.58 -15.58 6.73
N LEU A 7 -19.41 -14.83 5.63
CA LEU A 7 -18.20 -14.89 4.82
C LEU A 7 -17.18 -13.86 5.32
N TRP A 8 -16.00 -14.34 5.67
CA TRP A 8 -14.91 -13.53 6.20
C TRP A 8 -13.70 -13.68 5.28
N THR A 9 -12.97 -12.59 5.09
CA THR A 9 -11.66 -12.61 4.45
C THR A 9 -10.71 -11.66 5.15
N VAL A 10 -9.43 -11.85 4.87
CA VAL A 10 -8.39 -10.86 5.08
C VAL A 10 -7.93 -10.36 3.72
N ASP A 11 -7.61 -9.08 3.61
CA ASP A 11 -6.96 -8.55 2.41
C ASP A 11 -5.71 -7.74 2.76
N ASN A 12 -4.78 -7.70 1.82
CA ASN A 12 -3.46 -7.12 2.00
C ASN A 12 -3.49 -5.58 1.87
N ASN A 13 -2.43 -4.93 2.34
CA ASN A 13 -2.21 -3.50 2.14
C ASN A 13 -1.64 -3.19 0.74
N CYS A 14 -1.47 -1.90 0.44
CA CYS A 14 -0.97 -1.40 -0.84
C CYS A 14 0.51 -0.97 -0.80
N ASP A 15 1.25 -1.40 0.23
CA ASP A 15 2.65 -1.02 0.49
C ASP A 15 2.88 0.50 0.53
N ALA A 16 1.90 1.27 1.03
CA ALA A 16 1.99 2.73 1.13
C ALA A 16 1.73 3.25 2.56
N GLY A 17 1.92 2.39 3.58
CA GLY A 17 1.70 2.70 5.00
C GLY A 17 0.30 2.38 5.52
N ASP A 18 -0.59 1.86 4.67
CA ASP A 18 -1.85 1.24 5.08
C ASP A 18 -1.63 -0.14 5.73
N ARG A 19 -2.64 -0.58 6.49
CA ARG A 19 -2.63 -1.88 7.19
C ARG A 19 -3.62 -2.84 6.55
N ALA A 20 -3.28 -4.12 6.62
CA ALA A 20 -4.16 -5.19 6.15
C ALA A 20 -5.40 -5.33 7.04
N ARG A 21 -6.48 -5.83 6.44
CA ARG A 21 -7.83 -5.61 6.95
C ARG A 21 -8.58 -6.92 7.15
N ILE A 22 -9.40 -6.98 8.20
CA ILE A 22 -10.37 -8.05 8.42
C ILE A 22 -11.72 -7.60 7.88
N VAL A 23 -12.26 -8.35 6.92
CA VAL A 23 -13.42 -7.94 6.14
C VAL A 23 -14.56 -8.95 6.27
N TYR A 24 -15.73 -8.45 6.65
CA TYR A 24 -16.98 -9.20 6.53
C TYR A 24 -17.57 -8.97 5.13
N LEU A 25 -17.55 -10.01 4.30
CA LEU A 25 -18.00 -9.93 2.91
C LEU A 25 -19.52 -10.08 2.83
N MET A 26 -20.19 -8.95 2.61
CA MET A 26 -21.63 -8.88 2.41
C MET A 26 -22.02 -9.00 0.95
N GLU A 27 -23.22 -9.56 0.71
CA GLU A 27 -23.83 -9.57 -0.61
C GLU A 27 -24.03 -8.13 -1.12
N GLY A 28 -23.45 -7.82 -2.29
CA GLY A 28 -23.51 -6.49 -2.89
C GLY A 28 -22.68 -5.41 -2.20
N GLY A 29 -21.88 -5.74 -1.17
CA GLY A 29 -21.07 -4.78 -0.42
C GLY A 29 -19.79 -4.37 -1.15
N ASP A 30 -19.32 -3.15 -0.89
CA ASP A 30 -18.06 -2.60 -1.43
C ASP A 30 -17.14 -2.15 -0.30
N CYS A 31 -15.91 -2.68 -0.27
CA CYS A 31 -14.88 -2.37 0.74
C CYS A 31 -13.82 -1.39 0.23
N GLY A 32 -14.03 -0.78 -0.94
CA GLY A 32 -13.28 0.39 -1.43
C GLY A 32 -11.98 0.14 -2.19
N TRP A 33 -11.31 -1.01 -2.01
CA TRP A 33 -10.04 -1.26 -2.70
C TRP A 33 -10.26 -1.44 -4.22
N ARG A 34 -9.34 -0.86 -5.02
CA ARG A 34 -9.24 -1.05 -6.46
C ARG A 34 -7.77 -1.17 -6.86
N MET A 35 -7.42 -2.22 -7.61
CA MET A 35 -6.02 -2.52 -7.96
C MET A 35 -5.30 -1.38 -8.71
N ASN A 36 -6.04 -0.62 -9.51
CA ASN A 36 -5.51 0.51 -10.27
C ASN A 36 -4.96 1.65 -9.39
N TYR A 37 -5.40 1.76 -8.13
CA TYR A 37 -4.86 2.72 -7.18
C TYR A 37 -3.37 2.49 -6.89
N GLN A 38 -2.90 1.23 -6.94
CA GLN A 38 -1.50 0.88 -6.68
C GLN A 38 -0.51 1.64 -7.56
N TYR A 39 -0.92 2.01 -8.77
CA TYR A 39 -0.07 2.64 -9.76
C TYR A 39 -0.10 4.18 -9.70
N LEU A 40 -0.95 4.77 -8.85
CA LEU A 40 -0.97 6.21 -8.61
C LEU A 40 0.04 6.57 -7.51
N PRO A 41 0.80 7.67 -7.64
CA PRO A 41 1.74 8.12 -6.61
C PRO A 41 1.09 8.31 -5.23
N ASP A 42 -0.13 8.85 -5.19
CA ASP A 42 -0.90 9.10 -3.96
C ASP A 42 -1.90 7.98 -3.61
N ARG A 43 -1.94 6.92 -4.41
CA ARG A 43 -2.88 5.80 -4.30
C ARG A 43 -4.37 6.20 -4.44
N GLY A 44 -4.68 7.25 -5.20
CA GLY A 44 -6.08 7.62 -5.50
C GLY A 44 -6.85 8.01 -4.23
N PRO A 45 -8.17 7.74 -4.10
CA PRO A 45 -8.91 7.99 -2.86
C PRO A 45 -8.45 7.13 -1.67
N TRP A 46 -7.79 6.00 -1.91
CA TRP A 46 -7.47 5.01 -0.87
C TRP A 46 -6.71 5.58 0.32
N MET A 47 -5.61 6.30 0.06
CA MET A 47 -4.75 6.88 1.09
C MET A 47 -5.21 8.26 1.56
N PRO A 48 -5.40 9.26 0.67
CA PRO A 48 -5.73 10.62 1.05
C PRO A 48 -7.10 10.74 1.72
N GLU A 49 -8.06 9.85 1.38
CA GLU A 49 -9.38 9.80 2.02
C GLU A 49 -9.49 8.67 3.07
N SER A 50 -8.39 7.99 3.41
CA SER A 50 -8.34 6.97 4.47
C SER A 50 -9.35 5.80 4.31
N TRP A 51 -9.67 5.38 3.09
CA TRP A 51 -10.66 4.32 2.84
C TRP A 51 -10.25 2.94 3.40
N TRP A 52 -8.96 2.73 3.66
CA TRP A 52 -8.42 1.51 4.25
C TRP A 52 -8.68 1.34 5.75
N LYS A 53 -9.12 2.40 6.44
CA LYS A 53 -9.37 2.36 7.89
C LYS A 53 -10.72 1.72 8.21
N PRO A 54 -10.89 1.16 9.42
CA PRO A 54 -12.21 0.86 9.98
C PRO A 54 -13.06 2.13 10.02
N GLU A 55 -14.34 1.95 10.35
CA GLU A 55 -15.31 3.05 10.39
C GLU A 55 -14.81 4.26 11.17
N HIS A 56 -14.94 5.45 10.55
CA HIS A 56 -14.59 6.73 11.14
C HIS A 56 -15.43 7.85 10.51
N GLU A 57 -15.50 8.99 11.19
CA GLU A 57 -16.25 10.15 10.73
C GLU A 57 -15.71 10.69 9.40
N GLY A 58 -16.61 11.03 8.47
CA GLY A 58 -16.28 11.58 7.16
C GLY A 58 -16.00 10.54 6.06
N GLN A 59 -16.05 9.25 6.38
CA GLN A 59 -15.89 8.18 5.39
C GLN A 59 -17.14 8.08 4.48
N PRO A 60 -16.99 7.77 3.17
CA PRO A 60 -18.12 7.62 2.26
C PRO A 60 -19.14 6.57 2.73
N ALA A 61 -20.43 6.89 2.67
CA ALA A 61 -21.51 6.05 3.20
C ALA A 61 -21.77 4.78 2.38
N PHE A 62 -21.39 4.77 1.09
CA PHE A 62 -21.48 3.57 0.24
C PHE A 62 -20.49 2.47 0.66
N LEU A 63 -19.40 2.84 1.34
CA LEU A 63 -18.39 1.90 1.77
C LEU A 63 -18.91 1.10 2.95
N ASN A 64 -18.61 -0.19 2.92
CA ASN A 64 -18.66 -1.07 4.06
C ASN A 64 -17.20 -1.28 4.52
N PRO A 65 -16.69 -0.42 5.40
CA PRO A 65 -15.29 -0.47 5.82
C PRO A 65 -14.98 -1.80 6.53
N PRO A 66 -13.68 -2.17 6.59
CA PRO A 66 -13.27 -3.36 7.31
C PRO A 66 -13.70 -3.31 8.79
N ILE A 67 -13.86 -4.48 9.39
CA ILE A 67 -14.18 -4.58 10.82
C ILE A 67 -12.99 -4.12 11.66
N ALA A 68 -11.76 -4.48 11.27
CA ALA A 68 -10.55 -4.11 11.98
C ALA A 68 -9.31 -4.12 11.06
N ASN A 69 -8.30 -3.34 11.44
CA ASN A 69 -6.95 -3.42 10.88
C ASN A 69 -6.07 -4.22 11.83
N LEU A 70 -5.62 -5.41 11.41
CA LEU A 70 -5.01 -6.37 12.33
C LEU A 70 -3.62 -6.83 11.88
N THR A 71 -3.51 -7.29 10.63
CA THR A 71 -2.30 -7.88 10.06
C THR A 71 -1.50 -6.86 9.27
N SER A 72 -0.31 -7.25 8.79
CA SER A 72 0.50 -6.46 7.86
C SER A 72 0.90 -7.25 6.60
N GLY A 73 0.77 -8.57 6.60
CA GLY A 73 0.93 -9.40 5.40
C GLY A 73 0.09 -10.67 5.48
N PRO A 74 -1.25 -10.59 5.42
CA PRO A 74 -2.09 -11.78 5.53
C PRO A 74 -1.90 -12.73 4.34
N SER A 75 -1.65 -14.00 4.61
CA SER A 75 -1.40 -15.01 3.55
C SER A 75 -2.29 -16.26 3.63
N GLY A 76 -3.07 -16.43 4.70
CA GLY A 76 -4.01 -17.53 4.89
C GLY A 76 -4.95 -17.30 6.07
N ILE A 77 -6.19 -17.80 6.00
CA ILE A 77 -7.18 -17.67 7.08
C ILE A 77 -8.02 -18.94 7.22
N ALA A 78 -8.20 -19.40 8.46
CA ALA A 78 -9.09 -20.51 8.80
C ALA A 78 -9.95 -20.19 10.03
N CYS A 79 -11.18 -20.73 10.06
CA CYS A 79 -12.07 -20.65 11.21
C CYS A 79 -12.11 -22.01 11.90
N TYR A 80 -11.95 -22.04 13.23
CA TYR A 80 -11.99 -23.27 14.00
C TYR A 80 -13.25 -24.10 13.68
N PRO A 81 -13.14 -25.40 13.37
CA PRO A 81 -14.29 -26.21 12.95
C PRO A 81 -15.14 -26.70 14.12
N GLY A 82 -14.60 -26.76 15.35
CA GLY A 82 -15.37 -27.04 16.57
C GLY A 82 -14.85 -28.18 17.45
N THR A 83 -14.03 -29.09 16.92
CA THR A 83 -13.42 -30.22 17.66
C THR A 83 -11.90 -30.26 17.54
N GLY A 84 -11.22 -31.01 18.43
CA GLY A 84 -9.76 -31.15 18.47
C GLY A 84 -9.01 -30.16 19.36
N LEU A 85 -9.63 -29.01 19.68
CA LEU A 85 -9.11 -28.00 20.62
C LEU A 85 -10.11 -27.74 21.77
N PRO A 86 -9.66 -27.16 22.90
CA PRO A 86 -10.53 -26.81 24.02
C PRO A 86 -11.67 -25.85 23.63
N ALA A 87 -12.76 -25.87 24.40
CA ALA A 87 -13.96 -25.06 24.12
C ALA A 87 -13.69 -23.54 24.04
N SER A 88 -12.61 -23.03 24.65
CA SER A 88 -12.19 -21.63 24.58
C SER A 88 -11.79 -21.16 23.17
N PHE A 89 -11.58 -22.08 22.22
CA PHE A 89 -11.26 -21.77 20.83
C PHE A 89 -12.50 -21.64 19.93
N ARG A 90 -13.70 -21.89 20.46
CA ARG A 90 -14.96 -21.72 19.70
C ARG A 90 -15.09 -20.29 19.19
N GLY A 91 -15.54 -20.14 17.94
CA GLY A 91 -15.66 -18.85 17.26
C GLY A 91 -14.33 -18.18 16.85
N SER A 92 -13.18 -18.84 17.08
CA SER A 92 -11.88 -18.28 16.72
C SER A 92 -11.56 -18.42 15.23
N PHE A 93 -11.02 -17.34 14.69
CA PHE A 93 -10.31 -17.30 13.41
C PHE A 93 -8.81 -17.29 13.65
N PHE A 94 -8.09 -17.85 12.69
CA PHE A 94 -6.64 -17.92 12.66
C PHE A 94 -6.18 -17.35 11.34
N VAL A 95 -5.26 -16.38 11.38
CA VAL A 95 -4.70 -15.75 10.18
C VAL A 95 -3.19 -15.83 10.22
N ALA A 96 -2.60 -16.27 9.11
CA ALA A 96 -1.16 -16.22 8.89
C ALA A 96 -0.74 -14.78 8.54
N ASP A 97 0.22 -14.23 9.28
CA ASP A 97 0.78 -12.90 9.11
C ASP A 97 2.25 -13.05 8.69
N PHE A 98 2.52 -12.81 7.42
CA PHE A 98 3.79 -13.03 6.73
C PHE A 98 4.49 -11.68 6.49
N LEU A 99 5.54 -11.39 7.26
CA LEU A 99 6.31 -10.14 7.18
C LEU A 99 7.76 -10.34 6.70
N GLY A 100 8.04 -11.44 6.00
CA GLY A 100 9.35 -11.74 5.41
C GLY A 100 10.43 -12.23 6.37
N THR A 101 10.22 -12.09 7.68
CA THR A 101 11.11 -12.62 8.72
C THR A 101 10.33 -13.45 9.74
N PRO A 102 10.90 -14.52 10.31
CA PRO A 102 10.24 -15.30 11.34
C PRO A 102 9.83 -14.45 12.55
N ASP A 103 10.69 -13.55 13.03
CA ASP A 103 10.43 -12.74 14.23
C ASP A 103 9.21 -11.81 14.08
N GLY A 104 8.95 -11.34 12.85
CA GLY A 104 7.78 -10.53 12.52
C GLY A 104 6.53 -11.34 12.17
N SER A 105 6.63 -12.67 12.06
CA SER A 105 5.59 -13.50 11.44
C SER A 105 5.02 -14.57 12.36
N GLY A 106 3.83 -15.04 12.03
CA GLY A 106 3.20 -16.16 12.72
C GLY A 106 1.71 -16.31 12.42
N ILE A 107 1.02 -17.04 13.30
CA ILE A 107 -0.43 -17.17 13.30
C ILE A 107 -1.02 -16.29 14.39
N ARG A 108 -1.86 -15.32 13.98
CA ARG A 108 -2.72 -14.55 14.88
C ARG A 108 -4.04 -15.28 15.09
N ARG A 109 -4.58 -15.25 16.29
CA ARG A 109 -5.94 -15.71 16.60
C ARG A 109 -6.82 -14.52 16.96
N PHE A 110 -8.05 -14.47 16.47
CA PHE A 110 -9.01 -13.42 16.83
C PHE A 110 -10.44 -13.96 16.87
N THR A 111 -11.34 -13.26 17.55
CA THR A 111 -12.78 -13.55 17.55
C THR A 111 -13.59 -12.30 17.19
N MET A 112 -14.81 -12.55 16.73
CA MET A 112 -15.78 -11.52 16.39
C MET A 112 -17.01 -11.68 17.29
N GLU A 113 -17.61 -10.57 17.67
CA GLU A 113 -18.91 -10.56 18.34
C GLU A 113 -19.94 -9.78 17.52
N PRO A 114 -21.22 -10.17 17.56
CA PRO A 114 -22.28 -9.40 16.93
C PRO A 114 -22.34 -7.98 17.52
N ASP A 115 -22.44 -6.99 16.64
CA ASP A 115 -22.71 -5.59 16.99
C ASP A 115 -23.68 -5.00 15.96
N GLY A 116 -24.86 -4.60 16.41
CA GLY A 116 -25.97 -4.29 15.53
C GLY A 116 -26.31 -5.45 14.58
N ALA A 117 -26.45 -5.15 13.29
CA ALA A 117 -26.60 -6.14 12.22
C ALA A 117 -25.26 -6.69 11.71
N GLY A 118 -24.14 -6.11 12.15
CA GLY A 118 -22.78 -6.51 11.79
C GLY A 118 -22.02 -7.11 12.97
N PHE A 119 -20.75 -6.70 13.09
CA PHE A 119 -19.78 -7.30 14.00
C PHE A 119 -18.71 -6.30 14.46
N ASN A 120 -18.15 -6.55 15.64
CA ASN A 120 -16.90 -5.97 16.11
C ASN A 120 -15.90 -7.07 16.45
N MET A 121 -14.61 -6.71 16.40
CA MET A 121 -13.54 -7.57 16.89
C MET A 121 -13.37 -7.34 18.39
N ASN A 122 -13.49 -8.41 19.18
CA ASN A 122 -13.45 -8.33 20.65
C ASN A 122 -12.22 -9.00 21.28
N PHE A 123 -11.42 -9.70 20.48
CA PHE A 123 -10.20 -10.37 20.94
C PHE A 123 -9.21 -10.53 19.79
N ASP A 124 -7.93 -10.31 20.07
CA ASP A 124 -6.82 -10.72 19.22
C ASP A 124 -5.58 -11.13 20.04
N GLU A 125 -4.81 -12.09 19.51
CA GLU A 125 -3.53 -12.48 20.08
C GLU A 125 -2.55 -12.98 19.01
N LYS A 126 -1.25 -12.95 19.34
CA LYS A 126 -0.20 -13.69 18.61
C LYS A 126 -0.16 -15.11 19.17
N PHE A 127 -0.87 -16.04 18.51
CA PHE A 127 -1.06 -17.41 19.01
C PHE A 127 0.17 -18.30 18.78
N ILE A 128 0.61 -18.43 17.53
CA ILE A 128 1.90 -19.06 17.18
C ILE A 128 2.77 -17.96 16.61
N TRP A 129 3.98 -17.78 17.12
CA TRP A 129 4.85 -16.68 16.69
C TRP A 129 6.26 -17.17 16.42
N LYS A 130 7.08 -16.32 15.81
CA LYS A 130 8.45 -16.66 15.37
C LYS A 130 8.46 -17.75 14.31
N THR A 131 7.47 -17.72 13.43
CA THR A 131 7.24 -18.71 12.38
C THR A 131 6.87 -17.95 11.12
N LEU A 132 7.57 -18.17 10.02
CA LEU A 132 7.26 -17.49 8.75
C LEU A 132 6.08 -18.19 8.06
N ALA A 133 4.93 -18.14 8.73
CA ALA A 133 3.74 -18.87 8.36
C ALA A 133 3.14 -18.32 7.06
N THR A 134 2.91 -19.19 6.09
CA THR A 134 2.24 -18.86 4.83
C THR A 134 0.77 -19.23 4.85
N ASP A 135 0.38 -20.26 5.59
CA ASP A 135 -1.01 -20.68 5.68
C ASP A 135 -1.29 -21.46 6.98
N VAL A 136 -2.58 -21.56 7.32
CA VAL A 136 -3.09 -22.29 8.48
C VAL A 136 -4.41 -22.96 8.15
N ASP A 137 -4.54 -24.25 8.50
CA ASP A 137 -5.81 -24.98 8.37
C ASP A 137 -5.94 -26.10 9.42
N PHE A 138 -7.07 -26.80 9.45
CA PHE A 138 -7.40 -27.83 10.42
C PHE A 138 -7.44 -29.23 9.79
N MET A 139 -6.64 -30.13 10.35
CA MET A 139 -6.73 -31.57 10.05
C MET A 139 -8.10 -32.15 10.41
N PRO A 140 -8.51 -33.33 9.87
CA PRO A 140 -9.78 -33.96 10.20
C PRO A 140 -10.04 -34.10 11.71
N ASN A 141 -9.00 -34.38 12.51
CA ASN A 141 -9.10 -34.49 13.96
C ASN A 141 -9.03 -33.15 14.72
N GLY A 142 -9.02 -32.02 14.00
CA GLY A 142 -9.02 -30.68 14.58
C GLY A 142 -7.66 -30.16 15.05
N ASN A 143 -6.58 -30.93 14.86
CA ASN A 143 -5.23 -30.40 15.00
C ASN A 143 -4.98 -29.30 13.96
N ILE A 144 -4.23 -28.27 14.34
CA ILE A 144 -3.86 -27.19 13.42
C ILE A 144 -2.64 -27.63 12.60
N MET A 145 -2.70 -27.41 11.29
CA MET A 145 -1.57 -27.51 10.38
C MET A 145 -1.13 -26.09 10.00
N VAL A 146 0.16 -25.78 10.17
CA VAL A 146 0.73 -24.49 9.74
C VAL A 146 1.80 -24.75 8.68
N ALA A 147 1.65 -24.12 7.52
CA ALA A 147 2.67 -24.08 6.49
C ALA A 147 3.64 -22.94 6.78
N ASP A 148 4.93 -23.21 6.69
CA ASP A 148 5.99 -22.29 7.10
C ASP A 148 7.11 -22.24 6.06
N TRP A 149 7.35 -21.02 5.59
CA TRP A 149 8.30 -20.66 4.54
C TRP A 149 9.75 -20.59 5.01
N VAL A 150 9.97 -20.85 6.31
CA VAL A 150 11.26 -20.89 6.98
C VAL A 150 11.87 -19.51 7.15
N GLU A 151 12.24 -18.84 6.06
CA GLU A 151 12.96 -17.58 6.08
C GLU A 151 12.89 -16.83 4.74
N GLY A 152 12.89 -15.49 4.82
CA GLY A 152 12.97 -14.58 3.67
C GLY A 152 11.70 -14.53 2.81
N TRP A 153 11.73 -13.67 1.79
CA TRP A 153 10.63 -13.59 0.82
C TRP A 153 10.73 -14.63 -0.30
N THR A 154 11.94 -15.08 -0.61
CA THR A 154 12.24 -16.02 -1.70
C THR A 154 12.19 -17.49 -1.28
N GLY A 155 12.31 -17.76 0.03
CA GLY A 155 12.30 -19.10 0.61
C GLY A 155 13.61 -19.85 0.40
N VAL A 156 13.83 -20.88 1.22
CA VAL A 156 15.09 -21.66 1.23
C VAL A 156 15.05 -22.92 0.36
N GLY A 157 14.13 -22.97 -0.62
CA GLY A 157 13.89 -24.15 -1.47
C GLY A 157 13.32 -25.37 -0.73
N LYS A 158 12.94 -25.20 0.54
CA LYS A 158 12.25 -26.17 1.41
C LYS A 158 11.26 -25.43 2.29
N GLY A 159 10.21 -26.12 2.75
CA GLY A 159 9.24 -25.60 3.70
C GLY A 159 9.11 -26.51 4.92
N ARG A 160 8.49 -26.00 5.98
CA ARG A 160 8.10 -26.76 7.18
C ARG A 160 6.59 -26.88 7.24
N LEU A 161 6.12 -28.00 7.80
CA LEU A 161 4.74 -28.19 8.20
C LEU A 161 4.73 -28.44 9.70
N TRP A 162 4.05 -27.58 10.44
CA TRP A 162 3.86 -27.75 11.88
C TRP A 162 2.51 -28.39 12.15
N LEU A 163 2.53 -29.49 12.90
CA LEU A 163 1.33 -30.06 13.50
C LEU A 163 1.21 -29.55 14.93
N VAL A 164 0.15 -28.82 15.21
CA VAL A 164 -0.14 -28.30 16.56
C VAL A 164 -1.37 -29.03 17.09
N ALA A 165 -1.15 -29.80 18.15
CA ALA A 165 -2.17 -30.62 18.80
C ALA A 165 -2.46 -30.10 20.22
N SER A 166 -3.70 -30.27 20.67
CA SER A 166 -4.08 -29.93 22.04
C SER A 166 -3.42 -30.86 23.07
N ASN A 167 -2.96 -30.30 24.18
CA ASN A 167 -2.54 -31.09 25.34
C ASN A 167 -3.74 -31.60 26.17
N ASP A 168 -4.94 -31.10 25.90
CA ASP A 168 -6.19 -31.58 26.50
C ASP A 168 -6.59 -32.94 25.88
N ALA A 169 -6.67 -33.97 26.72
CA ALA A 169 -6.97 -35.32 26.28
C ALA A 169 -8.42 -35.50 25.80
N GLU A 170 -9.38 -34.78 26.39
CA GLU A 170 -10.78 -34.83 26.00
C GLU A 170 -10.99 -34.14 24.65
N ALA A 171 -10.33 -33.00 24.43
CA ALA A 171 -10.35 -32.30 23.15
C ALA A 171 -9.81 -33.18 22.02
N ARG A 172 -8.69 -33.89 22.25
CA ARG A 172 -8.11 -34.83 21.27
C ARG A 172 -9.04 -36.01 20.98
N ALA A 173 -9.63 -36.62 22.02
CA ALA A 173 -10.56 -37.73 21.83
C ALA A 173 -11.77 -37.34 20.97
N SER A 174 -12.34 -36.15 21.21
CA SER A 174 -13.43 -35.60 20.40
C SER A 174 -13.01 -35.32 18.95
N GLY A 175 -11.77 -34.87 18.75
CA GLY A 175 -11.18 -34.70 17.42
C GLY A 175 -11.03 -36.03 16.68
N ASP A 176 -10.48 -37.06 17.34
CA ASP A 176 -10.28 -38.37 16.73
C ASP A 176 -11.61 -39.05 16.35
N GLU A 177 -12.66 -38.88 17.15
CA GLU A 177 -14.04 -39.29 16.79
C GLU A 177 -14.53 -38.58 15.52
N THR A 178 -14.32 -37.26 15.44
CA THR A 178 -14.69 -36.47 14.26
C THR A 178 -13.94 -36.92 13.02
N ALA A 179 -12.64 -37.23 13.14
CA ALA A 179 -11.84 -37.75 12.03
C ALA A 179 -12.35 -39.11 11.55
N ALA A 180 -12.74 -40.00 12.45
CA ALA A 180 -13.33 -41.30 12.11
C ALA A 180 -14.65 -41.11 11.34
N LEU A 181 -15.54 -40.24 11.84
CA LEU A 181 -16.82 -39.93 11.19
C LEU A 181 -16.62 -39.35 9.77
N LEU A 182 -15.73 -38.36 9.62
CA LEU A 182 -15.39 -37.77 8.31
C LEU A 182 -14.83 -38.83 7.36
N GLY A 183 -13.97 -39.73 7.84
CA GLY A 183 -13.38 -40.81 7.05
C GLY A 183 -14.40 -41.81 6.50
N SER A 184 -15.45 -42.11 7.26
CA SER A 184 -16.52 -43.03 6.83
C SER A 184 -17.70 -42.36 6.13
N PHE A 185 -17.72 -41.02 6.05
CA PHE A 185 -18.92 -40.25 5.69
C PHE A 185 -19.48 -40.59 4.31
N HIS A 186 -18.62 -40.94 3.36
CA HIS A 186 -19.01 -41.31 1.99
C HIS A 186 -19.97 -42.51 1.93
N SER A 187 -20.03 -43.33 2.99
CA SER A 187 -20.89 -44.51 3.08
C SER A 187 -22.19 -44.27 3.84
N GLN A 188 -22.34 -43.12 4.51
CA GLN A 188 -23.54 -42.80 5.28
C GLN A 188 -24.68 -42.37 4.35
N ASN A 189 -25.81 -43.08 4.43
CA ASN A 189 -27.02 -42.83 3.65
C ASN A 189 -28.31 -42.91 4.48
N ASP A 190 -28.21 -43.21 5.79
CA ASP A 190 -29.36 -43.22 6.67
C ASP A 190 -29.80 -41.78 6.97
N ILE A 191 -31.05 -41.46 6.64
CA ILE A 191 -31.57 -40.09 6.74
C ILE A 191 -31.69 -39.65 8.21
N ASP A 192 -32.08 -40.54 9.12
CA ASP A 192 -32.30 -40.17 10.51
C ASP A 192 -30.95 -39.92 11.21
N ASP A 193 -29.94 -40.77 10.96
CA ASP A 193 -28.57 -40.55 11.41
C ASP A 193 -28.00 -39.21 10.88
N LEU A 194 -28.20 -38.93 9.59
CA LEU A 194 -27.72 -37.68 8.98
C LEU A 194 -28.38 -36.45 9.59
N VAL A 195 -29.66 -36.53 9.95
CA VAL A 195 -30.39 -35.45 10.62
C VAL A 195 -29.82 -35.19 12.02
N GLU A 196 -29.45 -36.23 12.77
CA GLU A 196 -28.79 -36.07 14.08
C GLU A 196 -27.42 -35.39 13.94
N LEU A 197 -26.66 -35.74 12.90
CA LEU A 197 -25.34 -35.15 12.63
C LEU A 197 -25.39 -33.65 12.30
N LEU A 198 -26.56 -33.08 11.96
CA LEU A 198 -26.73 -31.63 11.81
C LEU A 198 -26.55 -30.88 13.14
N ALA A 199 -26.70 -31.54 14.30
CA ALA A 199 -26.45 -30.94 15.61
C ALA A 199 -25.01 -31.10 16.11
N HIS A 200 -24.14 -31.76 15.31
CA HIS A 200 -22.77 -32.05 15.70
C HIS A 200 -21.96 -30.78 15.94
N GLN A 201 -21.08 -30.79 16.94
CA GLN A 201 -20.28 -29.61 17.30
C GLN A 201 -19.28 -29.18 16.21
N ASP A 202 -18.77 -30.13 15.41
CA ASP A 202 -17.90 -29.83 14.27
C ASP A 202 -18.68 -29.42 13.01
N ARG A 203 -18.40 -28.22 12.50
CA ARG A 203 -19.03 -27.65 11.30
C ARG A 203 -18.86 -28.51 10.05
N ARG A 204 -17.74 -29.21 9.90
CA ARG A 204 -17.46 -30.02 8.70
C ARG A 204 -18.38 -31.24 8.65
N ILE A 205 -18.68 -31.84 9.80
CA ILE A 205 -19.70 -32.91 9.92
C ILE A 205 -21.08 -32.38 9.56
N ARG A 206 -21.49 -31.22 10.11
CA ARG A 206 -22.79 -30.63 9.79
C ARG A 206 -22.94 -30.32 8.30
N LEU A 207 -21.90 -29.76 7.67
CA LEU A 207 -21.89 -29.48 6.23
C LEU A 207 -21.97 -30.77 5.39
N ALA A 208 -21.17 -31.79 5.73
CA ALA A 208 -21.21 -33.08 5.05
C ALA A 208 -22.61 -33.72 5.15
N ALA A 209 -23.23 -33.69 6.33
CA ALA A 209 -24.57 -34.20 6.56
C ALA A 209 -25.63 -33.43 5.77
N GLN A 210 -25.56 -32.09 5.79
CA GLN A 210 -26.48 -31.24 5.02
C GLN A 210 -26.39 -31.56 3.52
N PHE A 211 -25.19 -31.58 2.95
CA PHE A 211 -25.02 -31.84 1.51
C PHE A 211 -25.48 -33.24 1.15
N LYS A 212 -25.24 -34.24 2.01
CA LYS A 212 -25.73 -35.60 1.77
C LYS A 212 -27.25 -35.69 1.84
N LEU A 213 -27.90 -35.01 2.79
CA LEU A 213 -29.36 -34.94 2.86
C LEU A 213 -29.97 -34.27 1.62
N VAL A 214 -29.29 -33.26 1.06
CA VAL A 214 -29.69 -32.62 -0.20
C VAL A 214 -29.52 -33.57 -1.38
N GLU A 215 -28.41 -34.30 -1.48
CA GLU A 215 -28.17 -35.33 -2.50
C GLU A 215 -29.25 -36.43 -2.47
N LEU A 216 -29.66 -36.84 -1.27
CA LEU A 216 -30.72 -37.82 -1.04
C LEU A 216 -32.14 -37.24 -1.21
N ASN A 217 -32.27 -35.95 -1.53
CA ASN A 217 -33.54 -35.23 -1.67
C ASN A 217 -34.43 -35.35 -0.41
N ALA A 218 -33.83 -35.29 0.78
CA ALA A 218 -34.47 -35.53 2.07
C ALA A 218 -35.27 -34.31 2.62
N GLY A 219 -35.95 -33.56 1.75
CA GLY A 219 -36.64 -32.31 2.11
C GLY A 219 -37.67 -32.45 3.23
N SER A 220 -38.40 -33.57 3.29
CA SER A 220 -39.37 -33.84 4.37
C SER A 220 -38.70 -33.96 5.75
N ALA A 221 -37.53 -34.58 5.82
CA ALA A 221 -36.79 -34.73 7.07
C ALA A 221 -36.21 -33.38 7.54
N LEU A 222 -35.62 -32.62 6.61
CA LEU A 222 -35.12 -31.26 6.86
C LEU A 222 -36.25 -30.33 7.33
N THR A 223 -37.43 -30.41 6.70
CA THR A 223 -38.61 -29.61 7.11
C THR A 223 -39.03 -29.95 8.53
N ARG A 224 -39.10 -31.24 8.90
CA ARG A 224 -39.41 -31.64 10.27
C ARG A 224 -38.39 -31.11 11.28
N LEU A 225 -37.10 -31.19 10.98
CA LEU A 225 -36.05 -30.68 11.86
C LEU A 225 -36.13 -29.15 12.00
N ALA A 226 -36.32 -28.42 10.91
CA ALA A 226 -36.44 -26.96 10.97
C ALA A 226 -37.65 -26.52 11.81
N MET A 227 -38.79 -27.20 11.67
CA MET A 227 -40.04 -26.92 12.39
C MET A 227 -40.03 -27.29 13.87
N ASN A 228 -39.28 -28.32 14.27
CA ASN A 228 -39.27 -28.82 15.63
C ASN A 228 -38.09 -28.25 16.44
N ASN A 229 -38.37 -27.71 17.63
CA ASN A 229 -37.33 -27.24 18.56
C ASN A 229 -36.73 -28.37 19.43
N THR A 230 -37.07 -29.63 19.15
CA THR A 230 -36.57 -30.81 19.88
C THR A 230 -35.72 -31.67 18.97
N VAL A 231 -34.40 -31.56 19.13
CA VAL A 231 -33.45 -32.62 18.76
C VAL A 231 -33.40 -33.60 19.94
N ALA A 232 -33.33 -34.91 19.67
CA ALA A 232 -33.30 -35.92 20.73
C ALA A 232 -32.16 -35.66 21.73
N LYS A 233 -32.41 -36.03 23.00
CA LYS A 233 -31.56 -35.83 24.18
C LYS A 233 -30.07 -36.14 23.93
N VAL A 234 -29.26 -35.11 23.66
CA VAL A 234 -27.80 -35.19 23.78
C VAL A 234 -27.30 -33.91 24.47
N GLU A 235 -26.61 -34.06 25.60
CA GLU A 235 -26.08 -32.95 26.44
C GLU A 235 -25.07 -32.04 25.70
N THR A 236 -24.58 -32.46 24.53
CA THR A 236 -23.61 -31.76 23.68
C THR A 236 -24.18 -31.19 22.37
N SER A 237 -25.50 -31.29 22.15
CA SER A 237 -26.15 -30.88 20.89
C SER A 237 -26.14 -29.35 20.69
N GLN A 238 -25.92 -28.91 19.44
CA GLN A 238 -26.13 -27.52 19.01
C GLN A 238 -27.46 -27.40 18.24
N PRO A 239 -28.62 -27.43 18.92
CA PRO A 239 -29.92 -27.53 18.26
C PRO A 239 -30.22 -26.34 17.34
N GLN A 240 -29.76 -25.14 17.70
CA GLN A 240 -29.89 -23.96 16.85
C GLN A 240 -29.17 -24.16 15.51
N LEU A 241 -27.91 -24.63 15.53
CA LEU A 241 -27.15 -24.87 14.29
C LEU A 241 -27.76 -25.99 13.44
N ALA A 242 -28.30 -27.04 14.07
CA ALA A 242 -28.99 -28.10 13.34
C ALA A 242 -30.16 -27.55 12.50
N ARG A 243 -30.97 -26.67 13.11
CA ARG A 243 -32.09 -26.01 12.44
C ARG A 243 -31.61 -25.09 11.32
N ILE A 244 -30.53 -24.34 11.54
CA ILE A 244 -29.92 -23.48 10.51
C ILE A 244 -29.43 -24.28 9.31
N HIS A 245 -28.70 -25.38 9.54
CA HIS A 245 -28.28 -26.27 8.45
C HIS A 245 -29.47 -26.93 7.73
N ALA A 246 -30.55 -27.25 8.45
CA ALA A 246 -31.78 -27.76 7.84
C ALA A 246 -32.44 -26.71 6.93
N ILE A 247 -32.49 -25.44 7.36
CA ILE A 247 -32.95 -24.31 6.56
C ILE A 247 -32.09 -24.16 5.30
N TRP A 248 -30.76 -24.18 5.43
CA TRP A 248 -29.86 -24.08 4.27
C TRP A 248 -30.02 -25.25 3.29
N GLY A 249 -30.18 -26.48 3.79
CA GLY A 249 -30.47 -27.64 2.95
C GLY A 249 -31.78 -27.49 2.18
N LEU A 250 -32.83 -26.95 2.80
CA LEU A 250 -34.09 -26.66 2.14
C LEU A 250 -33.96 -25.57 1.07
N VAL A 251 -33.15 -24.53 1.33
CA VAL A 251 -32.82 -23.51 0.32
C VAL A 251 -32.14 -24.14 -0.89
N GLN A 252 -31.17 -25.05 -0.67
CA GLN A 252 -30.47 -25.78 -1.74
C GLN A 252 -31.42 -26.67 -2.58
N LEU A 253 -32.48 -27.20 -1.95
CA LEU A 253 -33.52 -27.99 -2.63
C LEU A 253 -34.61 -27.13 -3.29
N GLY A 254 -34.62 -25.81 -3.09
CA GLY A 254 -35.72 -24.94 -3.54
C GLY A 254 -37.02 -25.13 -2.76
N LEU A 255 -36.95 -25.63 -1.52
CA LEU A 255 -38.07 -26.01 -0.68
C LEU A 255 -38.28 -25.09 0.54
N ALA A 256 -37.65 -23.90 0.58
CA ALA A 256 -37.79 -22.99 1.71
C ALA A 256 -39.23 -22.50 1.94
N ALA A 257 -40.11 -22.58 0.93
CA ALA A 257 -41.53 -22.22 1.05
C ALA A 257 -42.27 -23.06 2.09
N ASN A 258 -41.81 -24.29 2.36
CA ASN A 258 -42.35 -25.14 3.42
C ASN A 258 -42.20 -24.52 4.81
N LEU A 259 -41.26 -23.59 4.98
CA LEU A 259 -40.95 -22.94 6.26
C LEU A 259 -41.72 -21.64 6.49
N LEU A 260 -42.57 -21.21 5.56
CA LEU A 260 -43.35 -19.98 5.70
C LEU A 260 -44.14 -19.90 7.03
N PRO A 261 -44.81 -20.96 7.52
CA PRO A 261 -45.51 -20.91 8.81
C PRO A 261 -44.59 -20.68 10.01
N LEU A 262 -43.32 -21.07 9.91
CA LEU A 262 -42.34 -20.92 10.98
C LEU A 262 -41.84 -19.48 11.10
N LEU A 263 -41.74 -18.76 9.97
CA LEU A 263 -41.26 -17.38 9.93
C LEU A 263 -42.07 -16.44 10.84
N GLU A 264 -43.35 -16.72 11.05
CA GLU A 264 -44.24 -15.93 11.90
C GLU A 264 -44.12 -16.22 13.40
N SER A 265 -43.70 -17.45 13.75
CA SER A 265 -43.81 -17.98 15.12
C SER A 265 -42.46 -18.27 15.77
N GLU A 266 -41.36 -18.14 15.03
CA GLU A 266 -40.02 -18.47 15.51
C GLU A 266 -39.53 -17.53 16.62
N ALA A 267 -39.16 -18.09 17.77
CA ALA A 267 -38.69 -17.32 18.92
C ALA A 267 -37.18 -17.05 18.91
N ASP A 268 -36.38 -17.90 18.27
CA ASP A 268 -34.93 -17.74 18.21
C ASP A 268 -34.54 -16.70 17.14
N ASP A 269 -33.89 -15.63 17.57
CA ASP A 269 -33.55 -14.48 16.73
C ASP A 269 -32.65 -14.86 15.54
N GLN A 270 -31.72 -15.80 15.75
CA GLN A 270 -30.79 -16.23 14.71
C GLN A 270 -31.47 -17.19 13.73
N VAL A 271 -32.35 -18.06 14.20
CA VAL A 271 -33.17 -18.89 13.31
C VAL A 271 -34.14 -18.01 12.50
N ARG A 272 -34.77 -16.99 13.12
CA ARG A 272 -35.58 -15.99 12.40
C ARG A 272 -34.79 -15.30 11.30
N ALA A 273 -33.57 -14.87 11.60
CA ALA A 273 -32.69 -14.22 10.63
C ALA A 273 -32.40 -15.12 9.42
N GLN A 274 -32.12 -16.40 9.66
CA GLN A 274 -31.87 -17.39 8.60
C GLN A 274 -33.13 -17.75 7.82
N LEU A 275 -34.29 -17.81 8.46
CA LEU A 275 -35.58 -17.99 7.79
C LEU A 275 -35.90 -16.81 6.86
N ALA A 276 -35.72 -15.57 7.34
CA ALA A 276 -35.89 -14.38 6.53
C ALA A 276 -35.00 -14.43 5.29
N LYS A 277 -33.69 -14.72 5.47
CA LYS A 277 -32.74 -14.91 4.38
C LYS A 277 -33.21 -15.97 3.38
N ALA A 278 -33.64 -17.14 3.87
CA ALA A 278 -34.09 -18.26 3.05
C ALA A 278 -35.27 -17.90 2.14
N MET A 279 -36.19 -17.04 2.61
CA MET A 279 -37.31 -16.56 1.78
C MET A 279 -36.82 -15.78 0.55
N GLY A 280 -35.78 -14.96 0.72
CA GLY A 280 -35.14 -14.22 -0.36
C GLY A 280 -34.37 -15.12 -1.32
N GLU A 281 -33.58 -16.08 -0.82
CA GLU A 281 -32.77 -16.98 -1.67
C GLU A 281 -33.60 -17.88 -2.59
N ASN A 282 -34.83 -18.21 -2.20
CA ASN A 282 -35.77 -18.98 -3.04
C ASN A 282 -36.86 -18.09 -3.67
N ALA A 283 -36.75 -16.76 -3.59
CA ALA A 283 -37.67 -15.78 -4.16
C ALA A 283 -39.16 -16.03 -3.82
N ILE A 284 -39.46 -16.29 -2.54
CA ILE A 284 -40.80 -16.69 -2.09
C ILE A 284 -41.68 -15.45 -1.84
N ASP A 285 -42.40 -14.99 -2.87
CA ASP A 285 -43.23 -13.78 -2.79
C ASP A 285 -44.35 -13.88 -1.73
N ALA A 286 -44.85 -15.09 -1.46
CA ALA A 286 -45.83 -15.34 -0.40
C ALA A 286 -45.33 -14.93 1.00
N ALA A 287 -44.00 -14.83 1.20
CA ALA A 287 -43.40 -14.37 2.46
C ALA A 287 -43.36 -12.84 2.60
N ARG A 288 -43.70 -12.08 1.56
CA ARG A 288 -43.51 -10.62 1.52
C ARG A 288 -44.15 -9.90 2.69
N GLN A 289 -45.40 -10.24 3.04
CA GLN A 289 -46.09 -9.60 4.16
C GLN A 289 -45.35 -9.83 5.48
N GLN A 290 -44.84 -11.04 5.70
CA GLN A 290 -44.11 -11.35 6.91
C GLN A 290 -42.73 -10.68 6.93
N LEU A 291 -42.04 -10.63 5.78
CA LEU A 291 -40.77 -9.90 5.67
C LEU A 291 -40.94 -8.40 5.96
N LEU A 292 -42.06 -7.79 5.55
CA LEU A 292 -42.37 -6.39 5.91
C LEU A 292 -42.51 -6.20 7.42
N ILE A 293 -43.14 -7.15 8.12
CA ILE A 293 -43.26 -7.13 9.59
C ILE A 293 -41.88 -7.24 10.24
N LEU A 294 -41.02 -8.13 9.72
CA LEU A 294 -39.67 -8.36 10.24
C LEU A 294 -38.69 -7.18 10.05
N LEU A 295 -39.03 -6.15 9.26
CA LEU A 295 -38.25 -4.89 9.23
C LEU A 295 -38.27 -4.16 10.58
N GLY A 296 -39.31 -4.40 11.41
CA GLY A 296 -39.45 -3.87 12.76
C GLY A 296 -39.01 -4.84 13.86
N ASP A 297 -38.31 -5.94 13.55
CA ASP A 297 -37.82 -6.90 14.55
C ASP A 297 -36.81 -6.24 15.51
N SER A 298 -36.81 -6.65 16.78
CA SER A 298 -35.88 -6.12 17.78
C SER A 298 -34.43 -6.53 17.54
N PHE A 299 -34.19 -7.64 16.83
CA PHE A 299 -32.85 -8.10 16.50
C PHE A 299 -32.41 -7.52 15.13
N PRO A 300 -31.39 -6.64 15.09
CA PRO A 300 -31.02 -5.93 13.86
C PRO A 300 -30.70 -6.85 12.68
N ARG A 301 -30.11 -8.01 12.94
CA ARG A 301 -29.78 -8.99 11.91
C ARG A 301 -31.01 -9.58 11.20
N VAL A 302 -32.15 -9.69 11.90
CA VAL A 302 -33.43 -10.07 11.26
C VAL A 302 -33.87 -8.97 10.31
N ARG A 303 -33.81 -7.69 10.74
CA ARG A 303 -34.14 -6.53 9.90
C ARG A 303 -33.27 -6.49 8.64
N TYR A 304 -31.96 -6.75 8.78
CA TYR A 304 -31.00 -6.84 7.67
C TYR A 304 -31.44 -7.87 6.63
N PHE A 305 -31.67 -9.12 7.02
CA PHE A 305 -32.06 -10.18 6.08
C PHE A 305 -33.47 -10.00 5.53
N ALA A 306 -34.39 -9.42 6.30
CA ALA A 306 -35.71 -9.05 5.82
C ALA A 306 -35.61 -8.01 4.69
N ALA A 307 -34.82 -6.95 4.88
CA ALA A 307 -34.57 -5.93 3.86
C ALA A 307 -33.92 -6.53 2.60
N MET A 308 -32.82 -7.27 2.74
CA MET A 308 -32.16 -7.97 1.63
C MET A 308 -33.14 -8.86 0.86
N SER A 309 -33.97 -9.62 1.57
CA SER A 309 -34.93 -10.54 0.95
C SER A 309 -36.05 -9.80 0.21
N LEU A 310 -36.57 -8.69 0.75
CA LEU A 310 -37.53 -7.85 0.02
C LEU A 310 -36.95 -7.31 -1.28
N GLY A 311 -35.65 -6.96 -1.30
CA GLY A 311 -34.92 -6.60 -2.50
C GLY A 311 -34.89 -7.74 -3.53
N LYS A 312 -34.59 -8.98 -3.10
CA LYS A 312 -34.58 -10.18 -3.95
C LYS A 312 -35.96 -10.50 -4.55
N LEU A 313 -37.04 -10.15 -3.86
CA LEU A 313 -38.41 -10.28 -4.38
C LEU A 313 -38.78 -9.20 -5.41
N GLY A 314 -37.90 -8.24 -5.68
CA GLY A 314 -38.04 -7.24 -6.74
C GLY A 314 -39.10 -6.15 -6.48
N ARG A 315 -39.42 -5.41 -7.54
CA ARG A 315 -40.22 -4.16 -7.51
C ARG A 315 -41.56 -4.31 -6.81
N ASN A 316 -41.76 -3.50 -5.77
CA ASN A 316 -43.00 -3.43 -5.01
C ASN A 316 -43.07 -2.13 -4.19
N ASP A 317 -44.09 -1.29 -4.43
CA ASP A 317 -44.20 0.03 -3.80
C ASP A 317 -44.37 -0.03 -2.28
N ILE A 318 -45.05 -1.06 -1.77
CA ILE A 318 -45.23 -1.25 -0.31
C ILE A 318 -43.88 -1.58 0.33
N SER A 319 -43.10 -2.46 -0.30
CA SER A 319 -41.75 -2.82 0.13
C SER A 319 -40.82 -1.61 0.09
N ALA A 320 -40.85 -0.84 -1.01
CA ALA A 320 -40.08 0.39 -1.12
C ALA A 320 -40.41 1.39 0.00
N ASN A 321 -41.69 1.64 0.29
CA ASN A 321 -42.08 2.57 1.37
C ASN A 321 -41.66 2.08 2.76
N ALA A 322 -41.76 0.78 3.02
CA ALA A 322 -41.32 0.19 4.29
C ALA A 322 -39.79 0.27 4.45
N LEU A 323 -39.03 0.06 3.37
CA LEU A 323 -37.58 0.22 3.34
C LEU A 323 -37.16 1.69 3.59
N LEU A 324 -37.88 2.66 3.02
CA LEU A 324 -37.62 4.08 3.32
C LEU A 324 -37.93 4.43 4.79
N THR A 325 -38.94 3.78 5.38
CA THR A 325 -39.23 3.93 6.83
C THR A 325 -38.10 3.35 7.66
N LEU A 326 -37.60 2.17 7.29
CA LEU A 326 -36.43 1.55 7.94
C LEU A 326 -35.16 2.43 7.80
N ALA A 327 -34.94 3.07 6.64
CA ALA A 327 -33.83 4.02 6.48
C ALA A 327 -33.94 5.21 7.45
N ASP A 328 -35.15 5.73 7.65
CA ASP A 328 -35.42 6.85 8.55
C ASP A 328 -35.19 6.45 10.01
N GLU A 329 -35.75 5.32 10.42
CA GLU A 329 -35.57 4.75 11.77
C GLU A 329 -34.11 4.40 12.08
N ASN A 330 -33.38 3.90 11.08
CA ASN A 330 -31.96 3.57 11.24
C ASN A 330 -31.11 4.82 11.47
N ALA A 331 -31.58 6.01 11.07
CA ALA A 331 -30.89 7.28 11.26
C ALA A 331 -29.41 7.33 10.79
N ASN A 332 -29.01 6.41 9.91
CA ASN A 332 -27.61 6.17 9.51
C ASN A 332 -26.70 5.54 10.58
N ASP A 333 -27.26 5.07 11.70
CA ASP A 333 -26.52 4.53 12.85
C ASP A 333 -25.91 3.15 12.57
N ASP A 334 -26.70 2.20 12.06
CA ASP A 334 -26.19 0.87 11.67
C ASP A 334 -25.90 0.84 10.16
N ARG A 335 -24.61 0.76 9.81
CA ARG A 335 -24.15 0.72 8.41
C ARG A 335 -24.60 -0.52 7.64
N PHE A 336 -24.80 -1.64 8.33
CA PHE A 336 -25.23 -2.89 7.72
C PHE A 336 -26.71 -2.82 7.37
N ILE A 337 -27.54 -2.23 8.24
CA ILE A 337 -28.94 -1.93 7.92
C ILE A 337 -29.03 -0.93 6.76
N ARG A 338 -28.20 0.13 6.76
CA ARG A 338 -28.11 1.05 5.62
C ARG A 338 -27.81 0.29 4.33
N HIS A 339 -26.80 -0.57 4.33
CA HIS A 339 -26.43 -1.40 3.18
C HIS A 339 -27.62 -2.23 2.67
N ALA A 340 -28.29 -2.95 3.56
CA ALA A 340 -29.43 -3.79 3.18
C ALA A 340 -30.60 -2.99 2.59
N VAL A 341 -30.91 -1.83 3.18
CA VAL A 341 -31.96 -0.94 2.69
C VAL A 341 -31.58 -0.37 1.32
N VAL A 342 -30.36 0.11 1.16
CA VAL A 342 -29.84 0.67 -0.11
C VAL A 342 -29.88 -0.37 -1.22
N TRP A 343 -29.38 -1.58 -0.94
CA TRP A 343 -29.38 -2.68 -1.88
C TRP A 343 -30.82 -3.05 -2.29
N ALA A 344 -31.72 -3.16 -1.31
CA ALA A 344 -33.12 -3.49 -1.57
C ALA A 344 -33.84 -2.39 -2.37
N LEU A 345 -33.66 -1.11 -2.03
CA LEU A 345 -34.24 0.02 -2.76
C LEU A 345 -33.80 0.05 -4.23
N ALA A 346 -32.53 -0.27 -4.50
CA ALA A 346 -32.02 -0.36 -5.86
C ALA A 346 -32.75 -1.43 -6.70
N GLN A 347 -33.30 -2.47 -6.07
CA GLN A 347 -34.12 -3.51 -6.73
C GLN A 347 -35.62 -3.17 -6.73
N THR A 348 -36.11 -2.50 -5.68
CA THR A 348 -37.55 -2.30 -5.49
C THR A 348 -38.10 -1.02 -6.11
N THR A 349 -37.24 -0.09 -6.53
CA THR A 349 -37.63 1.29 -6.86
C THR A 349 -36.89 1.78 -8.10
N THR A 350 -37.57 2.57 -8.95
CA THR A 350 -36.95 3.12 -10.17
C THR A 350 -36.05 4.32 -9.87
N ALA A 351 -35.10 4.58 -10.77
CA ALA A 351 -34.23 5.76 -10.70
C ALA A 351 -34.99 7.08 -10.56
N LEU A 352 -36.09 7.27 -11.31
CA LEU A 352 -36.90 8.48 -11.24
C LEU A 352 -37.62 8.64 -9.89
N GLU A 353 -38.11 7.53 -9.32
CA GLU A 353 -38.74 7.54 -7.99
C GLU A 353 -37.71 7.86 -6.89
N LEU A 354 -36.50 7.33 -6.99
CA LEU A 354 -35.39 7.63 -6.06
C LEU A 354 -34.92 9.08 -6.19
N ALA A 355 -34.73 9.57 -7.42
CA ALA A 355 -34.31 10.95 -7.67
C ALA A 355 -35.35 11.97 -7.19
N ALA A 356 -36.64 11.63 -7.24
CA ALA A 356 -37.70 12.48 -6.69
C ALA A 356 -37.58 12.73 -5.17
N LEU A 357 -36.81 11.90 -4.45
CA LEU A 357 -36.54 12.07 -3.02
C LEU A 357 -35.51 13.16 -2.72
N ALA A 358 -34.72 13.61 -3.71
CA ALA A 358 -33.75 14.70 -3.56
C ALA A 358 -34.40 16.06 -3.23
N ALA A 359 -35.64 16.29 -3.68
CA ALA A 359 -36.30 17.56 -3.42
C ALA A 359 -36.60 17.72 -1.91
N PRO A 360 -36.29 18.88 -1.31
CA PRO A 360 -36.45 19.12 0.12
C PRO A 360 -37.90 18.89 0.55
N ALA A 361 -38.10 18.37 1.76
CA ALA A 361 -39.44 18.21 2.31
C ALA A 361 -40.12 19.58 2.41
N SER A 362 -41.18 19.82 1.62
CA SER A 362 -42.15 20.84 2.02
C SER A 362 -42.87 20.29 3.26
N ALA A 363 -43.12 21.14 4.26
CA ALA A 363 -43.87 20.75 5.47
C ALA A 363 -45.30 20.24 5.18
N ILE A 364 -45.75 20.33 3.91
CA ILE A 364 -47.11 20.05 3.45
C ILE A 364 -47.19 18.71 2.71
N ASP A 365 -46.12 18.24 2.04
CA ASP A 365 -46.17 17.02 1.20
C ASP A 365 -46.18 15.71 2.01
N GLY A 366 -45.52 15.67 3.17
CA GLY A 366 -45.49 14.47 4.03
C GLY A 366 -46.86 14.09 4.61
N ARG A 367 -47.80 15.03 4.74
CA ARG A 367 -49.14 14.77 5.31
C ARG A 367 -50.16 14.27 4.29
N ARG A 368 -49.91 14.40 2.99
CA ARG A 368 -50.90 14.08 1.93
C ARG A 368 -50.78 12.68 1.32
N LEU A 369 -49.69 11.94 1.57
CA LEU A 369 -49.42 10.69 0.85
C LEU A 369 -48.91 9.51 1.70
N GLY A 370 -49.02 9.54 3.03
CA GLY A 370 -48.59 8.42 3.88
C GLY A 370 -47.10 8.03 3.71
N ARG A 371 -46.29 8.91 3.11
CA ARG A 371 -44.86 8.73 2.92
C ARG A 371 -44.11 9.34 4.11
N PRO A 372 -43.00 8.72 4.57
CA PRO A 372 -42.16 9.30 5.61
C PRO A 372 -41.71 10.72 5.27
N ILE A 373 -41.45 11.54 6.29
CA ILE A 373 -40.83 12.86 6.11
C ILE A 373 -39.46 12.63 5.45
N ARG A 374 -39.13 13.37 4.38
CA ARG A 374 -37.86 13.19 3.63
C ARG A 374 -36.64 13.63 4.46
N SER A 375 -36.25 12.81 5.42
CA SER A 375 -35.09 13.01 6.29
C SER A 375 -33.76 12.91 5.51
N ALA A 376 -32.66 13.29 6.14
CA ALA A 376 -31.34 13.11 5.56
C ALA A 376 -31.05 11.62 5.29
N SER A 377 -31.46 10.71 6.18
CA SER A 377 -31.24 9.26 6.03
C SER A 377 -31.99 8.66 4.83
N ILE A 378 -33.22 9.11 4.55
CA ILE A 378 -33.95 8.72 3.34
C ILE A 378 -33.24 9.20 2.07
N ARG A 379 -32.80 10.46 2.06
CA ARG A 379 -32.08 11.03 0.91
C ARG A 379 -30.73 10.35 0.70
N LEU A 380 -30.03 10.01 1.78
CA LEU A 380 -28.81 9.22 1.76
C LEU A 380 -29.06 7.82 1.18
N ALA A 381 -30.09 7.11 1.64
CA ALA A 381 -30.44 5.79 1.08
C ALA A 381 -30.77 5.87 -0.41
N ALA A 382 -31.45 6.94 -0.85
CA ALA A 382 -31.81 7.14 -2.24
C ALA A 382 -30.61 7.42 -3.16
N VAL A 383 -29.68 8.30 -2.75
CA VAL A 383 -28.46 8.58 -3.53
C VAL A 383 -27.58 7.33 -3.64
N LEU A 384 -27.48 6.54 -2.57
CA LEU A 384 -26.72 5.28 -2.57
C LEU A 384 -27.40 4.19 -3.41
N ALA A 385 -28.74 4.13 -3.43
CA ALA A 385 -29.47 3.20 -4.30
C ALA A 385 -29.30 3.58 -5.79
N LEU A 386 -29.30 4.88 -6.11
CA LEU A 386 -28.99 5.36 -7.46
C LEU A 386 -27.56 5.05 -7.88
N ARG A 387 -26.60 5.09 -6.93
CA ARG A 387 -25.23 4.63 -7.15
C ARG A 387 -25.22 3.16 -7.59
N LEU A 388 -25.91 2.28 -6.87
CA LEU A 388 -26.01 0.86 -7.25
C LEU A 388 -26.68 0.65 -8.62
N GLN A 389 -27.62 1.51 -8.99
CA GLN A 389 -28.26 1.48 -10.31
C GLN A 389 -27.36 2.05 -11.44
N GLY A 390 -26.24 2.69 -11.12
CA GLY A 390 -25.40 3.40 -12.09
C GLY A 390 -26.16 4.51 -12.83
N SER A 391 -27.17 5.08 -12.18
CA SER A 391 -28.18 5.91 -12.83
C SER A 391 -27.74 7.38 -12.94
N PRO A 392 -27.91 8.03 -14.12
CA PRO A 392 -27.58 9.45 -14.29
C PRO A 392 -28.52 10.39 -13.52
N GLU A 393 -29.69 9.92 -13.08
CA GLU A 393 -30.64 10.68 -12.27
C GLU A 393 -30.07 11.07 -10.89
N ILE A 394 -28.96 10.46 -10.47
CA ILE A 394 -28.20 10.82 -9.27
C ILE A 394 -27.75 12.29 -9.23
N VAL A 395 -27.69 12.96 -10.40
CA VAL A 395 -27.42 14.41 -10.49
C VAL A 395 -28.40 15.25 -9.67
N ALA A 396 -29.60 14.74 -9.38
CA ALA A 396 -30.57 15.39 -8.50
C ALA A 396 -30.02 15.67 -7.09
N PHE A 397 -29.06 14.86 -6.62
CA PHE A 397 -28.46 14.97 -5.29
C PHE A 397 -27.17 15.79 -5.26
N LEU A 398 -26.58 16.15 -6.40
CA LEU A 398 -25.36 16.97 -6.43
C LEU A 398 -25.50 18.29 -5.67
N THR A 399 -26.72 18.84 -5.60
CA THR A 399 -27.06 20.07 -4.90
C THR A 399 -27.88 19.86 -3.62
N ASP A 400 -27.81 18.68 -3.01
CA ASP A 400 -28.45 18.44 -1.72
C ASP A 400 -27.94 19.47 -0.68
N PRO A 401 -28.82 20.02 0.18
CA PRO A 401 -28.40 20.91 1.27
C PRO A 401 -27.47 20.22 2.29
N ASP A 402 -27.55 18.89 2.40
CA ASP A 402 -26.60 18.11 3.19
C ASP A 402 -25.34 17.82 2.35
N LYS A 403 -24.20 18.35 2.82
CA LYS A 403 -22.91 18.21 2.13
C LYS A 403 -22.46 16.76 2.00
N PHE A 404 -22.82 15.90 2.96
CA PHE A 404 -22.44 14.51 2.92
C PHE A 404 -23.17 13.79 1.78
N ILE A 405 -24.47 14.04 1.63
CA ILE A 405 -25.30 13.48 0.54
C ILE A 405 -24.85 14.00 -0.83
N ALA A 406 -24.56 15.29 -0.94
CA ALA A 406 -24.01 15.87 -2.16
C ALA A 406 -22.65 15.26 -2.54
N THR A 407 -21.81 14.97 -1.54
CA THR A 407 -20.52 14.30 -1.73
C THR A 407 -20.70 12.86 -2.20
N GLU A 408 -21.64 12.10 -1.64
CA GLU A 408 -21.94 10.73 -2.12
C GLU A 408 -22.37 10.71 -3.59
N ALA A 409 -23.16 11.70 -4.03
CA ALA A 409 -23.52 11.85 -5.44
C ALA A 409 -22.29 12.11 -6.33
N ALA A 410 -21.39 12.98 -5.89
CA ALA A 410 -20.15 13.27 -6.61
C ALA A 410 -19.22 12.05 -6.70
N ILE A 411 -19.06 11.32 -5.60
CA ILE A 411 -18.34 10.05 -5.52
C ILE A 411 -18.95 9.03 -6.48
N ALA A 412 -20.27 8.85 -6.47
CA ALA A 412 -20.93 7.91 -7.37
C ALA A 412 -20.75 8.24 -8.85
N ILE A 413 -20.91 9.51 -9.24
CA ILE A 413 -20.80 9.91 -10.64
C ILE A 413 -19.39 9.66 -11.19
N TYR A 414 -18.36 10.02 -10.43
CA TYR A 414 -16.98 9.89 -10.90
C TYR A 414 -16.45 8.45 -10.76
N ASP A 415 -16.73 7.79 -9.63
CA ASP A 415 -16.11 6.51 -9.27
C ASP A 415 -16.77 5.29 -9.92
N LEU A 416 -18.05 5.41 -10.35
CA LEU A 416 -18.74 4.39 -11.18
C LEU A 416 -18.79 4.75 -12.69
N PRO A 417 -17.90 5.62 -13.16
CA PRO A 417 -18.02 6.35 -14.44
C PRO A 417 -19.44 6.57 -14.99
N ILE A 418 -20.31 7.31 -14.28
CA ILE A 418 -21.66 7.61 -14.80
C ILE A 418 -21.55 8.72 -15.86
N GLU A 419 -21.13 8.34 -17.07
CA GLU A 419 -20.76 9.24 -18.17
C GLU A 419 -21.78 10.36 -18.45
N PRO A 420 -23.11 10.12 -18.52
CA PRO A 420 -24.07 11.19 -18.79
C PRO A 420 -24.15 12.26 -17.67
N ALA A 421 -23.67 11.94 -16.47
CA ALA A 421 -23.69 12.81 -15.30
C ALA A 421 -22.37 13.58 -15.07
N LEU A 422 -21.26 13.18 -15.71
CA LEU A 422 -19.94 13.80 -15.51
C LEU A 422 -19.93 15.30 -15.79
N GLY A 423 -20.64 15.75 -16.83
CA GLY A 423 -20.76 17.18 -17.14
C GLY A 423 -21.41 17.97 -16.00
N LYS A 424 -22.46 17.41 -15.38
CA LYS A 424 -23.13 18.04 -14.23
C LYS A 424 -22.27 18.05 -12.98
N LEU A 425 -21.46 17.02 -12.76
CA LEU A 425 -20.46 17.02 -11.70
C LEU A 425 -19.38 18.09 -11.95
N ALA A 426 -18.84 18.18 -13.17
CA ALA A 426 -17.85 19.19 -13.55
C ALA A 426 -18.37 20.63 -13.32
N ASP A 427 -19.65 20.88 -13.61
CA ASP A 427 -20.30 22.18 -13.37
C ASP A 427 -20.35 22.57 -11.87
N THR A 428 -20.11 21.63 -10.93
CA THR A 428 -20.11 21.92 -9.49
C THR A 428 -18.80 22.47 -8.93
N ILE A 429 -17.72 22.52 -9.71
CA ILE A 429 -16.38 22.95 -9.25
C ILE A 429 -16.39 24.32 -8.52
N ASN A 430 -17.22 25.25 -8.98
CA ASN A 430 -17.31 26.61 -8.41
C ASN A 430 -18.44 26.76 -7.37
N ARG A 431 -19.08 25.66 -6.96
CA ARG A 431 -20.11 25.76 -5.92
C ARG A 431 -19.45 26.05 -4.57
N PRO A 432 -19.96 27.04 -3.83
CA PRO A 432 -19.49 27.27 -2.48
C PRO A 432 -19.88 26.08 -1.60
N ASP A 433 -19.06 25.82 -0.60
CA ASP A 433 -19.42 24.96 0.53
C ASP A 433 -19.60 23.46 0.22
N ILE A 434 -18.88 22.94 -0.79
CA ILE A 434 -18.75 21.51 -1.07
C ILE A 434 -17.56 20.88 -0.34
N SER A 435 -17.59 19.57 -0.11
CA SER A 435 -16.48 18.87 0.54
C SER A 435 -15.24 18.78 -0.36
N ARG A 436 -14.08 18.52 0.25
CA ARG A 436 -12.82 18.30 -0.46
C ARG A 436 -12.93 17.13 -1.47
N SER A 437 -13.55 16.02 -1.06
CA SER A 437 -13.77 14.83 -1.91
C SER A 437 -14.70 15.10 -3.08
N HIS A 438 -15.73 15.93 -2.89
CA HIS A 438 -16.61 16.40 -3.97
C HIS A 438 -15.81 17.26 -4.95
N LEU A 439 -15.11 18.28 -4.43
CA LEU A 439 -14.34 19.23 -5.24
C LEU A 439 -13.25 18.53 -6.08
N ARG A 440 -12.52 17.59 -5.49
CA ARG A 440 -11.53 16.76 -6.21
C ARG A 440 -12.18 16.06 -7.40
N ARG A 441 -13.33 15.42 -7.20
CA ARG A 441 -14.06 14.72 -8.28
C ARG A 441 -14.63 15.69 -9.33
N ALA A 442 -15.04 16.90 -8.94
CA ALA A 442 -15.44 17.94 -9.88
C ALA A 442 -14.27 18.42 -10.76
N ILE A 443 -13.10 18.65 -10.16
CA ILE A 443 -11.84 19.02 -10.85
C ILE A 443 -11.47 17.96 -11.89
N HIS A 444 -11.45 16.70 -11.49
CA HIS A 444 -11.11 15.60 -12.39
C HIS A 444 -12.22 15.32 -13.42
N ALA A 445 -13.49 15.59 -13.09
CA ALA A 445 -14.59 15.51 -14.05
C ALA A 445 -14.45 16.58 -15.15
N CYS A 446 -14.01 17.80 -14.83
CA CYS A 446 -13.68 18.81 -15.83
C CYS A 446 -12.68 18.28 -16.87
N PHE A 447 -11.64 17.56 -16.41
CA PHE A 447 -10.67 16.93 -17.30
C PHE A 447 -11.30 15.84 -18.18
N LEU A 448 -12.12 14.95 -17.63
CA LEU A 448 -12.72 13.85 -18.39
C LEU A 448 -13.74 14.32 -19.44
N VAL A 449 -14.53 15.34 -19.10
CA VAL A 449 -15.54 15.91 -20.00
C VAL A 449 -14.87 16.73 -21.12
N GLY A 450 -13.74 17.37 -20.83
CA GLY A 450 -12.82 17.91 -21.82
C GLY A 450 -13.34 19.08 -22.66
N ARG A 451 -14.26 19.89 -22.12
CA ARG A 451 -14.84 21.06 -22.81
C ARG A 451 -14.11 22.36 -22.46
N ASN A 452 -14.14 23.34 -23.36
CA ASN A 452 -13.47 24.63 -23.18
C ASN A 452 -13.94 25.42 -21.95
N HIS A 453 -15.24 25.39 -21.64
CA HIS A 453 -15.79 26.10 -20.47
C HIS A 453 -15.42 25.42 -19.15
N HIS A 454 -15.20 24.10 -19.14
CA HIS A 454 -14.69 23.38 -17.97
C HIS A 454 -13.21 23.66 -17.74
N ALA A 455 -12.41 23.78 -18.81
CA ALA A 455 -11.05 24.30 -18.70
C ALA A 455 -11.04 25.72 -18.10
N GLN A 456 -11.95 26.59 -18.54
CA GLN A 456 -12.06 27.94 -17.97
C GLN A 456 -12.46 27.89 -16.49
N ALA A 457 -13.39 27.02 -16.10
CA ALA A 457 -13.77 26.84 -14.70
C ALA A 457 -12.58 26.37 -13.82
N LEU A 458 -11.71 25.51 -14.35
CA LEU A 458 -10.46 25.12 -13.67
C LEU A 458 -9.50 26.31 -13.51
N VAL A 459 -9.43 27.23 -14.49
CA VAL A 459 -8.64 28.47 -14.36
C VAL A 459 -9.22 29.35 -13.25
N ASP A 460 -10.54 29.53 -13.25
CA ASP A 460 -11.22 30.37 -12.27
C ASP A 460 -11.04 29.81 -10.84
N TYR A 461 -11.14 28.48 -10.68
CA TYR A 461 -10.79 27.79 -9.44
C TYR A 461 -9.32 28.00 -9.07
N SER A 462 -8.41 27.78 -10.01
CA SER A 462 -6.96 27.95 -9.81
C SER A 462 -6.57 29.38 -9.41
N ASN A 463 -7.40 30.37 -9.74
CA ASN A 463 -7.18 31.78 -9.42
C ASN A 463 -7.89 32.23 -8.13
N SER A 464 -8.86 31.45 -7.63
CA SER A 464 -9.66 31.80 -6.45
C SER A 464 -9.21 31.10 -5.17
N GLY A 465 -8.40 30.04 -5.27
CA GLY A 465 -7.90 29.29 -4.12
C GLY A 465 -6.80 30.00 -3.32
N THR A 466 -6.63 29.57 -2.07
CA THR A 466 -5.51 29.96 -1.20
C THR A 466 -4.20 29.31 -1.64
N VAL A 467 -3.06 29.85 -1.22
CA VAL A 467 -1.73 29.24 -1.43
C VAL A 467 -1.66 27.93 -0.64
N GLY A 468 -1.05 26.87 -1.20
CA GLY A 468 -0.86 25.58 -0.51
C GLY A 468 -2.04 24.59 -0.58
N ASP A 469 -3.15 24.92 -1.25
CA ASP A 469 -4.21 23.94 -1.48
C ASP A 469 -3.81 22.92 -2.56
N SER A 470 -3.55 21.67 -2.18
CA SER A 470 -3.12 20.64 -3.14
C SER A 470 -4.15 20.38 -4.24
N LEU A 471 -5.45 20.65 -4.04
CA LEU A 471 -6.44 20.51 -5.12
C LEU A 471 -6.29 21.59 -6.19
N ARG A 472 -5.82 22.78 -5.80
CA ARG A 472 -5.44 23.85 -6.72
C ARG A 472 -4.24 23.44 -7.58
N GLU A 473 -3.25 22.80 -6.98
CA GLU A 473 -2.08 22.25 -7.69
C GLU A 473 -2.50 21.16 -8.69
N GLU A 474 -3.34 20.22 -8.26
CA GLU A 474 -3.93 19.20 -9.15
C GLU A 474 -4.67 19.84 -10.35
N ALA A 475 -5.47 20.90 -10.11
CA ALA A 475 -6.18 21.61 -11.16
C ALA A 475 -5.22 22.31 -12.16
N VAL A 476 -4.13 22.91 -11.68
CA VAL A 476 -3.10 23.53 -12.52
C VAL A 476 -2.36 22.48 -13.35
N GLU A 477 -2.04 21.32 -12.78
CA GLU A 477 -1.40 20.21 -13.51
C GLU A 477 -2.33 19.63 -14.59
N ILE A 478 -3.63 19.53 -14.30
CA ILE A 478 -4.66 19.17 -15.28
C ILE A 478 -4.68 20.16 -16.44
N LEU A 479 -4.62 21.46 -16.17
CA LEU A 479 -4.57 22.49 -17.20
C LEU A 479 -3.30 22.44 -18.03
N HIS A 480 -2.14 22.27 -17.38
CA HIS A 480 -0.84 22.18 -18.06
C HIS A 480 -0.80 21.02 -19.06
N ASN A 481 -1.34 19.88 -18.64
CA ASN A 481 -1.37 18.65 -19.42
C ASN A 481 -2.73 18.44 -20.11
N TRP A 482 -3.52 19.48 -20.36
CA TRP A 482 -4.91 19.35 -20.83
C TRP A 482 -5.04 18.57 -22.14
N ASN A 483 -4.13 18.82 -23.10
CA ASN A 483 -4.09 18.12 -24.39
C ASN A 483 -3.27 16.82 -24.36
N GLN A 484 -2.60 16.51 -23.25
CA GLN A 484 -1.84 15.27 -23.08
C GLN A 484 -2.71 14.25 -22.36
N SER A 485 -2.96 13.13 -23.04
CA SER A 485 -3.65 11.98 -22.48
C SER A 485 -2.86 10.74 -22.81
N ASP A 486 -2.33 10.09 -21.79
CA ASP A 486 -1.82 8.72 -21.86
C ASP A 486 -2.97 7.68 -21.96
N GLY A 487 -4.22 8.13 -21.79
CA GLY A 487 -5.42 7.32 -21.87
C GLY A 487 -5.90 6.81 -20.51
N PHE A 488 -5.34 7.27 -19.39
CA PHE A 488 -5.84 6.97 -18.05
C PHE A 488 -6.48 8.20 -17.40
N ASP A 489 -7.47 7.98 -16.53
CA ASP A 489 -7.91 9.05 -15.62
C ASP A 489 -6.92 9.23 -14.46
N ARG A 490 -6.85 10.44 -13.92
CA ARG A 490 -5.81 10.83 -12.97
C ARG A 490 -6.16 10.57 -11.51
N LEU A 491 -7.43 10.26 -11.20
CA LEU A 491 -7.86 10.01 -9.83
C LEU A 491 -7.89 8.53 -9.48
N HIS A 492 -8.23 7.67 -10.44
CA HIS A 492 -8.30 6.23 -10.26
C HIS A 492 -7.26 5.49 -11.07
N ASN A 493 -6.66 6.08 -12.10
CA ASN A 493 -5.84 5.35 -13.07
C ASN A 493 -6.65 4.27 -13.81
N THR A 494 -7.93 4.56 -14.09
CA THR A 494 -8.75 3.69 -14.95
C THR A 494 -8.48 4.01 -16.41
N TRP A 495 -8.35 2.97 -17.25
CA TRP A 495 -8.14 3.11 -18.69
C TRP A 495 -9.37 3.68 -19.39
N ARG A 496 -9.16 4.80 -20.08
CA ARG A 496 -10.12 5.60 -20.85
C ARG A 496 -9.50 6.00 -22.20
N PRO A 497 -9.49 5.09 -23.20
CA PRO A 497 -8.76 5.28 -24.47
C PRO A 497 -9.28 6.43 -25.33
N HIS A 498 -10.51 6.89 -25.07
CA HIS A 498 -11.20 7.90 -25.86
C HIS A 498 -11.72 9.00 -24.95
N LEU A 499 -10.88 9.99 -24.67
CA LEU A 499 -11.29 11.20 -23.95
C LEU A 499 -11.70 12.28 -24.96
N PRO A 500 -12.96 12.77 -24.92
CA PRO A 500 -13.34 13.93 -25.73
C PRO A 500 -12.48 15.13 -25.30
N ARG A 501 -11.93 15.86 -26.27
CA ARG A 501 -11.06 17.02 -25.99
C ARG A 501 -11.32 18.15 -26.97
N GLU A 502 -11.93 19.21 -26.48
CA GLU A 502 -11.82 20.52 -27.11
C GLU A 502 -10.42 21.06 -26.82
N ASN A 503 -9.82 21.74 -27.81
CA ASN A 503 -8.48 22.31 -27.71
C ASN A 503 -8.58 23.81 -27.37
N PRO A 504 -8.59 24.19 -26.09
CA PRO A 504 -8.46 25.58 -25.68
C PRO A 504 -7.01 26.01 -25.94
N THR A 505 -6.78 26.65 -27.09
CA THR A 505 -5.46 27.18 -27.47
C THR A 505 -4.85 28.14 -26.44
N TRP A 506 -5.67 28.66 -25.51
CA TRP A 506 -5.25 29.50 -24.39
C TRP A 506 -4.77 28.71 -23.16
N ALA A 507 -5.26 27.48 -22.93
CA ALA A 507 -4.87 26.66 -21.77
C ALA A 507 -3.57 25.91 -22.04
N THR A 508 -3.31 25.58 -23.31
CA THR A 508 -2.12 24.83 -23.71
C THR A 508 -1.08 25.76 -24.32
N GLY A 509 0.08 25.88 -23.67
CA GLY A 509 1.25 26.57 -24.22
C GLY A 509 1.47 28.02 -23.78
N ARG A 510 0.77 28.50 -22.75
CA ARG A 510 1.16 29.73 -22.02
C ARG A 510 1.41 29.39 -20.56
N GLU A 511 2.52 29.86 -19.99
CA GLU A 511 2.71 29.94 -18.54
C GLU A 511 1.44 30.59 -17.95
N LEU A 512 0.67 29.87 -17.14
CA LEU A 512 -0.44 30.46 -16.39
C LEU A 512 0.13 31.62 -15.55
N PRO A 513 -0.23 32.89 -15.81
CA PRO A 513 0.48 34.04 -15.25
C PRO A 513 0.46 34.11 -13.72
N LEU A 514 -0.56 33.52 -13.08
CA LEU A 514 -0.75 33.54 -11.63
C LEU A 514 0.01 32.44 -10.89
N ALA A 515 0.23 31.27 -11.51
CA ALA A 515 1.03 30.21 -10.90
C ALA A 515 2.49 30.65 -10.77
N LYS A 516 3.04 31.31 -11.80
CA LYS A 516 4.42 31.81 -11.76
C LYS A 516 4.62 32.90 -10.71
N ALA A 517 3.77 33.92 -10.67
CA ALA A 517 3.91 35.01 -9.70
C ALA A 517 3.72 34.53 -8.24
N GLU A 518 2.79 33.61 -7.98
CA GLU A 518 2.58 33.08 -6.63
C GLU A 518 3.63 32.04 -6.23
N ILE A 519 4.11 31.21 -7.18
CA ILE A 519 5.28 30.34 -6.94
C ILE A 519 6.53 31.18 -6.71
N GLU A 520 6.73 32.28 -7.46
CA GLU A 520 7.85 33.21 -7.25
C GLU A 520 7.75 33.92 -5.88
N ASN A 521 6.54 34.31 -5.46
CA ASN A 521 6.30 34.87 -4.14
C ASN A 521 6.50 33.84 -3.02
N SER A 522 5.97 32.63 -3.18
CA SER A 522 6.11 31.52 -2.23
C SER A 522 7.56 31.07 -2.13
N PHE A 523 8.27 30.96 -3.26
CA PHE A 523 9.72 30.78 -3.32
C PHE A 523 10.45 31.87 -2.53
N ALA A 524 10.11 33.14 -2.72
CA ALA A 524 10.75 34.24 -2.01
C ALA A 524 10.48 34.20 -0.49
N ARG A 525 9.26 33.83 -0.08
CA ARG A 525 8.89 33.64 1.34
C ARG A 525 9.59 32.43 1.95
N GLY A 526 9.61 31.29 1.25
CA GLY A 526 10.28 30.07 1.68
C GLY A 526 11.78 30.25 1.82
N ARG A 527 12.39 30.98 0.88
CA ARG A 527 13.80 31.41 0.99
C ARG A 527 14.02 32.24 2.26
N LYS A 528 13.12 33.16 2.60
CA LYS A 528 13.21 33.91 3.86
C LYS A 528 13.03 33.02 5.08
N VAL A 529 12.13 32.03 5.03
CA VAL A 529 12.00 31.04 6.11
C VAL A 529 13.34 30.33 6.33
N PHE A 530 14.00 29.89 5.26
CA PHE A 530 15.27 29.19 5.35
C PHE A 530 16.43 30.05 5.92
N PHE A 531 16.60 31.28 5.41
CA PHE A 531 17.76 32.13 5.73
C PHE A 531 17.53 33.17 6.83
N GLU A 532 16.29 33.49 7.18
CA GLU A 532 15.99 34.65 8.03
C GLU A 532 15.08 34.30 9.21
N ASN A 533 14.34 33.18 9.18
CA ASN A 533 13.42 32.83 10.26
C ASN A 533 14.19 32.28 11.49
N PRO A 534 14.14 32.97 12.65
CA PRO A 534 14.87 32.56 13.84
C PRO A 534 14.30 31.30 14.51
N ALA A 535 13.02 30.99 14.31
CA ALA A 535 12.40 29.78 14.85
C ALA A 535 12.84 28.53 14.08
N ALA A 536 12.90 28.62 12.74
CA ALA A 536 13.37 27.51 11.91
C ALA A 536 14.90 27.36 11.96
N SER A 537 15.64 28.46 11.87
CA SER A 537 17.11 28.48 11.94
C SER A 537 17.81 27.47 11.00
N CYS A 538 17.21 27.12 9.85
CA CYS A 538 17.67 26.05 8.95
C CYS A 538 19.15 26.20 8.55
N GLN A 539 19.57 27.45 8.30
CA GLN A 539 20.95 27.82 7.93
C GLN A 539 22.03 27.53 8.99
N ARG A 540 21.65 27.12 10.21
CA ARG A 540 22.62 26.70 11.25
C ARG A 540 23.18 25.31 10.97
N CYS A 541 22.38 24.45 10.33
CA CYS A 541 22.73 23.06 10.09
C CYS A 541 22.93 22.78 8.59
N HIS A 542 22.16 23.48 7.74
CA HIS A 542 22.15 23.31 6.29
C HIS A 542 22.76 24.50 5.55
N TRP A 543 23.20 24.27 4.32
CA TRP A 543 23.67 25.31 3.41
C TRP A 543 23.18 25.07 1.98
N ILE A 544 23.08 26.15 1.22
CA ILE A 544 22.65 26.15 -0.18
C ILE A 544 23.62 27.01 -0.96
N GLU A 545 24.27 26.44 -1.98
CA GLU A 545 25.22 27.11 -2.87
C GLU A 545 26.32 27.89 -2.13
N GLY A 546 26.78 27.37 -0.99
CA GLY A 546 27.80 28.01 -0.15
C GLY A 546 27.29 29.12 0.77
N GLN A 547 25.99 29.41 0.77
CA GLN A 547 25.34 30.31 1.72
C GLN A 547 24.88 29.54 2.96
N SER A 548 25.40 29.90 4.14
CA SER A 548 24.97 29.37 5.43
C SER A 548 25.27 30.34 6.58
N GLY A 549 24.64 30.11 7.73
CA GLY A 549 24.94 30.81 8.99
C GLY A 549 25.92 30.08 9.91
N GLY A 550 26.47 28.92 9.47
CA GLY A 550 27.37 28.05 10.23
C GLY A 550 28.66 27.69 9.47
N GLU A 551 29.49 26.78 9.99
CA GLU A 551 30.66 26.28 9.27
C GLU A 551 30.24 25.23 8.24
N ALA A 552 30.45 25.51 6.94
CA ALA A 552 30.28 24.54 5.86
C ALA A 552 31.62 23.86 5.52
N PRO A 553 31.65 22.55 5.21
CA PRO A 553 30.60 21.54 5.46
C PRO A 553 30.33 21.35 6.95
N SER A 554 29.05 21.16 7.30
CA SER A 554 28.56 20.88 8.66
C SER A 554 28.36 19.38 8.84
N GLU A 555 28.72 18.85 10.01
CA GLU A 555 28.46 17.43 10.37
C GLU A 555 27.02 17.20 10.85
N VAL A 556 26.21 18.26 10.92
CA VAL A 556 24.88 18.25 11.55
C VAL A 556 23.76 18.03 10.54
N GLY A 557 23.90 18.51 9.31
CA GLY A 557 22.86 18.36 8.29
C GLY A 557 23.40 18.53 6.86
N PRO A 558 22.74 17.94 5.85
CA PRO A 558 23.22 17.96 4.47
C PRO A 558 23.13 19.31 3.78
N GLU A 559 23.95 19.45 2.73
CA GLU A 559 23.86 20.45 1.68
C GLU A 559 22.58 20.27 0.84
N LEU A 560 21.79 21.34 0.65
CA LEU A 560 20.44 21.24 0.10
C LEU A 560 20.25 21.77 -1.33
N SER A 561 21.28 22.26 -2.02
CA SER A 561 21.13 22.81 -3.40
C SER A 561 20.56 21.83 -4.42
N SER A 562 20.62 20.53 -4.11
CA SER A 562 20.14 19.45 -4.97
C SER A 562 18.88 18.77 -4.41
N ILE A 563 18.32 19.24 -3.29
CA ILE A 563 17.31 18.48 -2.54
C ILE A 563 16.00 18.29 -3.33
N GLY A 564 15.63 19.24 -4.18
CA GLY A 564 14.46 19.15 -5.06
C GLY A 564 14.61 18.16 -6.22
N LEU A 565 15.81 17.60 -6.43
CA LEU A 565 16.05 16.44 -7.32
C LEU A 565 16.09 15.12 -6.54
N MET A 566 16.13 15.17 -5.20
CA MET A 566 16.30 14.00 -4.34
C MET A 566 15.01 13.57 -3.65
N LEU A 567 14.14 14.52 -3.27
CA LEU A 567 12.92 14.29 -2.51
C LEU A 567 11.70 14.91 -3.20
N ALA A 568 10.58 14.20 -3.16
CA ALA A 568 9.27 14.74 -3.53
C ALA A 568 8.77 15.74 -2.47
N ASN A 569 7.79 16.58 -2.84
CA ASN A 569 7.23 17.60 -1.94
C ASN A 569 6.71 17.03 -0.62
N MET A 570 6.11 15.83 -0.65
CA MET A 570 5.63 15.15 0.55
C MET A 570 6.77 14.69 1.46
N GLU A 571 7.85 14.16 0.91
CA GLU A 571 9.03 13.74 1.67
C GLU A 571 9.79 14.95 2.24
N LEU A 572 9.84 16.06 1.49
CA LEU A 572 10.34 17.35 1.99
C LEU A 572 9.51 17.84 3.16
N ARG A 573 8.18 17.78 3.04
CA ARG A 573 7.26 18.19 4.11
C ARG A 573 7.47 17.33 5.36
N GLU A 574 7.50 16.02 5.20
CA GLU A 574 7.74 15.07 6.29
C GLU A 574 9.11 15.35 6.95
N SER A 575 10.16 15.54 6.17
CA SER A 575 11.50 15.87 6.68
C SER A 575 11.54 17.19 7.47
N ILE A 576 10.63 18.14 7.18
CA ILE A 576 10.50 19.39 7.94
C ILE A 576 9.65 19.19 9.19
N THR A 577 8.53 18.48 9.10
CA THR A 577 7.56 18.35 10.20
C THR A 577 7.92 17.27 11.21
N ASP A 578 8.51 16.18 10.75
CA ASP A 578 8.98 15.04 11.53
C ASP A 578 10.38 14.63 11.06
N PRO A 579 11.42 15.40 11.40
CA PRO A 579 12.79 15.10 10.98
C PRO A 579 13.37 13.82 11.59
N ALA A 580 12.65 13.12 12.47
CA ALA A 580 13.03 11.83 13.01
C ALA A 580 12.41 10.66 12.22
N ALA A 581 11.36 10.90 11.42
CA ALA A 581 10.74 9.88 10.56
C ALA A 581 11.73 9.31 9.54
N SER A 582 12.61 10.15 8.99
CA SER A 582 13.65 9.75 8.04
C SER A 582 14.91 10.60 8.24
N ILE A 583 16.05 9.95 8.46
CA ILE A 583 17.34 10.61 8.61
C ILE A 583 18.12 10.43 7.30
N ALA A 584 18.66 11.52 6.77
CA ALA A 584 19.46 11.47 5.54
C ALA A 584 20.67 10.51 5.70
N PRO A 585 20.82 9.51 4.82
CA PRO A 585 21.95 8.59 4.85
C PRO A 585 23.33 9.26 4.98
N GLY A 586 24.08 8.86 6.01
CA GLY A 586 25.37 9.44 6.38
C GLY A 586 25.33 10.61 7.36
N PHE A 587 24.15 10.98 7.86
CA PHE A 587 23.93 11.91 8.98
C PHE A 587 23.29 11.23 10.20
N GLU A 588 23.31 9.90 10.25
CA GLU A 588 22.80 9.16 11.40
C GLU A 588 23.75 9.29 12.60
N ILE A 589 23.20 9.51 13.79
CA ILE A 589 23.99 9.52 15.02
C ILE A 589 24.39 8.08 15.35
N ARG A 590 25.67 7.81 15.55
CA ARG A 590 26.16 6.48 15.92
C ARG A 590 26.64 6.40 17.37
N GLY A 591 26.32 5.31 18.04
CA GLY A 591 26.84 4.97 19.37
C GLY A 591 28.33 4.56 19.31
N GLN A 592 28.96 4.42 20.49
CA GLN A 592 30.36 4.00 20.60
C GLN A 592 30.64 2.62 19.99
N ASP A 593 29.62 1.77 19.90
CA ASP A 593 29.69 0.40 19.36
C ASP A 593 29.33 0.33 17.87
N GLY A 594 29.11 1.47 17.20
CA GLY A 594 28.79 1.56 15.78
C GLY A 594 27.31 1.41 15.41
N GLU A 595 26.44 1.13 16.38
CA GLU A 595 24.98 1.11 16.21
C GLU A 595 24.43 2.48 15.79
N VAL A 596 23.48 2.46 14.85
CA VAL A 596 22.74 3.65 14.41
C VAL A 596 21.66 3.99 15.43
N LEU A 597 21.76 5.16 16.05
CA LEU A 597 20.73 5.71 16.90
C LEU A 597 19.70 6.45 16.05
N ALA A 598 18.41 6.16 16.23
CA ALA A 598 17.30 6.84 15.56
C ALA A 598 17.04 8.24 16.16
N LEU A 599 18.08 9.07 16.22
CA LEU A 599 18.04 10.42 16.77
C LEU A 599 18.47 11.41 15.69
N SER A 600 17.61 12.35 15.35
CA SER A 600 17.92 13.48 14.47
C SER A 600 18.58 14.61 15.26
N ALA A 601 19.55 15.29 14.65
CA ALA A 601 20.12 16.52 15.22
C ALA A 601 19.20 17.74 15.02
N MET A 602 18.11 17.60 14.26
CA MET A 602 17.10 18.64 14.09
C MET A 602 16.13 18.67 15.28
N THR A 603 15.64 19.86 15.62
CA THR A 603 14.69 20.07 16.71
C THR A 603 13.37 19.31 16.45
N PRO A 604 12.92 18.40 17.34
CA PRO A 604 11.83 17.45 17.05
C PRO A 604 10.41 18.05 17.13
N VAL A 605 10.22 19.32 16.78
CA VAL A 605 8.91 20.03 16.86
C VAL A 605 8.87 21.25 15.93
N LEU A 606 9.47 21.15 14.73
CA LEU A 606 9.45 22.24 13.75
C LEU A 606 8.03 22.56 13.25
N ASP A 607 7.15 21.56 13.20
CA ASP A 607 5.71 21.69 12.92
C ASP A 607 4.96 22.58 13.93
N LYS A 608 5.46 22.69 15.16
CA LYS A 608 4.93 23.59 16.20
C LYS A 608 5.60 24.96 16.22
N MET A 609 6.73 25.10 15.51
CA MET A 609 7.51 26.34 15.44
C MET A 609 7.23 27.16 14.18
N LEU A 610 6.80 26.51 13.10
CA LEU A 610 6.44 27.13 11.83
C LEU A 610 4.93 27.08 11.60
N LYS A 611 4.37 28.12 10.97
CA LYS A 611 3.00 28.07 10.48
C LYS A 611 2.91 27.11 9.28
N ALA A 612 1.73 26.53 9.05
CA ALA A 612 1.49 25.67 7.88
C ALA A 612 1.90 26.35 6.56
N GLU A 613 1.57 27.63 6.40
CA GLU A 613 1.96 28.45 5.24
C GLU A 613 3.48 28.58 5.09
N GLU A 614 4.22 28.71 6.20
CA GLU A 614 5.69 28.79 6.18
C GLU A 614 6.33 27.46 5.80
N ILE A 615 5.70 26.33 6.18
CA ILE A 615 6.12 24.99 5.77
C ILE A 615 5.88 24.81 4.26
N ASP A 616 4.72 25.22 3.75
CA ASP A 616 4.39 25.16 2.32
C ASP A 616 5.34 26.01 1.48
N ASP A 617 5.61 27.24 1.93
CA ASP A 617 6.58 28.13 1.29
C ASP A 617 7.99 27.53 1.32
N LEU A 618 8.41 26.96 2.46
CA LEU A 618 9.71 26.30 2.59
C LEU A 618 9.84 25.08 1.68
N VAL A 619 8.81 24.23 1.58
CA VAL A 619 8.77 23.10 0.64
C VAL A 619 8.88 23.60 -0.79
N THR A 620 8.15 24.67 -1.15
CA THR A 620 8.20 25.27 -2.48
C THR A 620 9.61 25.76 -2.83
N TYR A 621 10.28 26.42 -1.88
CA TYR A 621 11.67 26.85 -2.04
C TYR A 621 12.61 25.65 -2.19
N LEU A 622 12.57 24.67 -1.29
CA LEU A 622 13.47 23.51 -1.33
C LEU A 622 13.26 22.63 -2.58
N ALA A 623 12.02 22.43 -3.02
CA ALA A 623 11.67 21.69 -4.22
C ALA A 623 12.22 22.34 -5.51
N SER A 624 12.45 23.66 -5.48
CA SER A 624 13.05 24.39 -6.59
C SER A 624 14.57 24.25 -6.68
N LEU A 625 15.23 23.74 -5.63
CA LEU A 625 16.69 23.57 -5.57
C LEU A 625 17.11 22.34 -6.37
N LYS A 626 17.39 22.57 -7.64
CA LYS A 626 17.67 21.53 -8.64
C LYS A 626 19.06 21.62 -9.23
N ARG A 627 20.07 21.93 -8.41
CA ARG A 627 21.47 21.91 -8.87
C ARG A 627 21.93 20.44 -9.00
N PRO A 628 22.24 19.93 -10.19
CA PRO A 628 22.80 18.59 -10.34
C PRO A 628 24.19 18.51 -9.70
N LYS A 629 24.58 17.32 -9.24
CA LYS A 629 25.95 17.06 -8.76
C LYS A 629 26.87 16.87 -9.96
N LYS A 630 27.90 17.70 -10.06
CA LYS A 630 28.83 17.67 -11.20
C LYS A 630 29.96 16.69 -10.97
N ILE A 631 30.11 15.70 -11.83
CA ILE A 631 31.05 14.59 -11.66
C ILE A 631 32.06 14.59 -12.80
N LEU A 632 33.34 14.62 -12.44
CA LEU A 632 34.43 14.36 -13.36
C LEU A 632 34.58 12.84 -13.55
N VAL A 633 34.31 12.34 -14.75
CA VAL A 633 34.56 10.94 -15.13
C VAL A 633 35.92 10.86 -15.80
N HIS A 634 36.92 10.37 -15.07
CA HIS A 634 38.29 10.25 -15.55
C HIS A 634 38.64 8.78 -15.86
N VAL A 635 38.88 8.51 -17.14
CA VAL A 635 39.26 7.19 -17.66
C VAL A 635 40.65 7.26 -18.28
N TYR A 636 41.63 6.61 -17.65
CA TYR A 636 43.03 6.66 -18.11
C TYR A 636 43.81 5.40 -17.75
N SER A 637 44.42 4.73 -18.73
CA SER A 637 45.27 3.56 -18.51
C SER A 637 46.74 3.87 -18.86
N ALA A 638 47.56 4.14 -17.85
CA ALA A 638 49.02 4.15 -17.96
C ALA A 638 49.63 2.73 -17.87
N GLY A 639 48.88 1.79 -17.28
CA GLY A 639 49.17 0.36 -17.21
C GLY A 639 48.30 -0.46 -18.17
N PHE A 640 47.68 -1.53 -17.67
CA PHE A 640 46.77 -2.37 -18.47
C PHE A 640 45.51 -1.60 -18.87
N GLU A 641 45.12 -1.73 -20.15
CA GLU A 641 43.93 -1.08 -20.71
C GLU A 641 42.76 -2.06 -20.86
N HIS A 642 41.79 -1.96 -19.96
CA HIS A 642 40.59 -2.79 -19.95
C HIS A 642 39.70 -2.54 -21.18
N GLY A 643 39.02 -3.59 -21.65
CA GLY A 643 38.17 -3.51 -22.84
C GLY A 643 37.05 -2.47 -22.76
N VAL A 644 36.56 -2.17 -21.56
CA VAL A 644 35.52 -1.15 -21.30
C VAL A 644 36.05 0.28 -21.28
N ALA A 645 37.36 0.48 -21.07
CA ALA A 645 38.04 1.78 -21.04
C ALA A 645 38.56 2.22 -22.43
N LYS A 646 38.66 1.28 -23.38
CA LYS A 646 39.09 1.53 -24.76
C LYS A 646 38.13 2.45 -25.50
N LEU A 647 38.70 3.42 -26.22
CA LEU A 647 37.93 4.32 -27.08
C LEU A 647 37.34 3.57 -28.27
N ARG A 648 36.04 3.77 -28.50
CA ARG A 648 35.29 3.36 -29.69
C ARG A 648 34.44 4.55 -30.10
N ASP A 649 34.65 5.05 -31.32
CA ASP A 649 33.94 6.22 -31.86
C ASP A 649 34.06 7.47 -30.97
N GLY A 650 35.24 7.68 -30.37
CA GLY A 650 35.55 8.89 -29.59
C GLY A 650 35.30 8.80 -28.08
N SER A 651 34.66 7.76 -27.57
CA SER A 651 34.45 7.53 -26.13
C SER A 651 34.54 6.06 -25.73
N SER A 652 34.69 5.77 -24.44
CA SER A 652 34.67 4.40 -23.90
C SER A 652 33.29 3.96 -23.46
N LEU A 653 33.15 2.68 -23.10
CA LEU A 653 31.89 2.20 -22.52
C LEU A 653 31.61 2.86 -21.17
N VAL A 654 32.64 3.08 -20.35
CA VAL A 654 32.53 3.76 -19.05
C VAL A 654 31.95 5.16 -19.22
N GLU A 655 32.54 5.98 -20.11
CA GLU A 655 32.08 7.34 -20.39
C GLU A 655 30.65 7.36 -20.95
N ARG A 656 30.36 6.53 -21.96
CA ARG A 656 29.00 6.45 -22.54
C ARG A 656 27.94 6.00 -21.54
N SER A 657 28.29 5.08 -20.63
CA SER A 657 27.35 4.64 -19.60
C SER A 657 27.01 5.78 -18.66
N TRP A 658 28.02 6.52 -18.17
CA TRP A 658 27.79 7.70 -17.33
C TRP A 658 26.99 8.80 -18.04
N GLU A 659 27.36 9.14 -19.29
CA GLU A 659 26.64 10.11 -20.10
C GLU A 659 25.18 9.70 -20.33
N LYS A 660 24.94 8.41 -20.61
CA LYS A 660 23.58 7.87 -20.75
C LYS A 660 22.81 7.97 -19.44
N TRP A 661 23.40 7.56 -18.31
CA TRP A 661 22.71 7.59 -17.01
C TRP A 661 22.37 9.01 -16.59
N ALA A 662 23.22 9.99 -16.85
CA ALA A 662 22.96 11.39 -16.56
C ALA A 662 21.90 12.01 -17.47
N ALA A 663 21.80 11.55 -18.73
CA ALA A 663 20.69 11.93 -19.61
C ALA A 663 19.33 11.41 -19.10
N GLU A 664 19.33 10.29 -18.37
CA GLU A 664 18.14 9.67 -17.78
C GLU A 664 17.86 10.11 -16.32
N ASP A 665 18.87 10.63 -15.62
CA ASP A 665 18.81 11.02 -14.20
C ASP A 665 19.34 12.44 -14.00
N GLN A 666 18.43 13.39 -13.81
CA GLN A 666 18.72 14.82 -13.67
C GLN A 666 19.53 15.18 -12.41
N ARG A 667 19.80 14.21 -11.51
CA ARG A 667 20.64 14.43 -10.31
C ARG A 667 22.11 14.65 -10.64
N PHE A 668 22.58 14.29 -11.84
CA PHE A 668 23.99 14.34 -12.20
C PHE A 668 24.27 15.18 -13.44
N GLU A 669 25.39 15.89 -13.42
CA GLU A 669 26.03 16.47 -14.60
C GLU A 669 27.37 15.76 -14.80
N ILE A 670 27.54 15.05 -15.91
CA ILE A 670 28.76 14.30 -16.19
C ILE A 670 29.68 15.09 -17.11
N VAL A 671 30.96 15.16 -16.72
CA VAL A 671 32.03 15.65 -17.57
C VAL A 671 33.06 14.54 -17.74
N SER A 672 33.04 13.90 -18.91
CA SER A 672 34.05 12.95 -19.32
C SER A 672 35.31 13.70 -19.77
N ASP A 673 36.40 13.59 -19.01
CA ASP A 673 37.68 14.23 -19.36
C ASP A 673 38.86 13.32 -19.00
N ARG A 674 39.66 12.99 -20.01
CA ARG A 674 40.83 12.12 -19.89
C ARG A 674 42.15 12.88 -19.71
N SER A 675 42.13 14.21 -19.72
CA SER A 675 43.34 15.04 -19.61
C SER A 675 43.94 15.01 -18.20
N PRO A 676 45.20 14.54 -18.04
CA PRO A 676 45.93 14.62 -16.78
C PRO A 676 46.02 16.04 -16.20
N GLU A 677 46.05 17.06 -17.06
CA GLU A 677 46.22 18.47 -16.71
C GLU A 677 45.04 19.03 -15.88
N ARG A 678 43.89 18.34 -15.88
CA ARG A 678 42.71 18.71 -15.10
C ARG A 678 42.94 18.58 -13.59
N PHE A 679 43.84 17.69 -13.16
CA PHE A 679 44.13 17.40 -11.76
C PHE A 679 45.02 18.48 -11.13
N THR A 680 44.42 19.64 -10.92
CA THR A 680 44.96 20.79 -10.18
C THR A 680 43.88 21.31 -9.22
N ALA A 681 44.25 22.11 -8.21
CA ALA A 681 43.27 22.66 -7.27
C ALA A 681 42.16 23.45 -7.98
N ALA A 682 42.51 24.27 -8.97
CA ALA A 682 41.53 25.03 -9.76
C ALA A 682 40.65 24.11 -10.63
N GLY A 683 41.21 23.03 -11.16
CA GLY A 683 40.46 22.13 -12.03
C GLY A 683 39.49 21.21 -11.29
N LEU A 684 39.86 20.75 -10.10
CA LEU A 684 38.98 19.92 -9.28
C LEU A 684 37.89 20.73 -8.57
N ALA A 685 38.10 22.03 -8.35
CA ALA A 685 37.13 22.92 -7.70
C ALA A 685 35.79 23.07 -8.47
N GLU A 686 35.75 22.70 -9.76
CA GLU A 686 34.53 22.71 -10.57
C GLU A 686 33.59 21.53 -10.28
N PHE A 687 34.05 20.51 -9.56
CA PHE A 687 33.36 19.23 -9.43
C PHE A 687 32.91 18.96 -8.00
N ASP A 688 31.77 18.28 -7.87
CA ASP A 688 31.31 17.75 -6.58
C ASP A 688 31.97 16.39 -6.28
N ALA A 689 32.32 15.64 -7.33
CA ALA A 689 32.94 14.32 -7.26
C ALA A 689 33.92 14.04 -8.40
N VAL A 690 34.86 13.15 -8.13
CA VAL A 690 35.75 12.53 -9.13
C VAL A 690 35.46 11.03 -9.17
N PHE A 691 35.10 10.53 -10.35
CA PHE A 691 35.00 9.12 -10.65
C PHE A 691 36.27 8.66 -11.40
N LEU A 692 36.91 7.61 -10.89
CA LEU A 692 38.13 7.03 -11.45
C LEU A 692 37.85 5.64 -12.00
N TYR A 693 38.23 5.45 -13.26
CA TYR A 693 38.45 4.15 -13.88
C TYR A 693 39.84 4.19 -14.53
N THR A 694 40.87 4.06 -13.69
CA THR A 694 42.27 4.33 -14.05
C THR A 694 43.17 3.14 -13.77
N THR A 695 44.34 3.08 -14.41
CA THR A 695 45.35 2.02 -14.17
C THR A 695 46.78 2.58 -14.29
N GLY A 696 47.70 2.19 -13.42
CA GLY A 696 49.13 2.53 -13.47
C GLY A 696 49.51 3.88 -12.84
N GLU A 697 50.72 4.36 -13.13
CA GLU A 697 51.20 5.68 -12.68
C GLU A 697 50.74 6.77 -13.66
N LEU A 698 49.72 7.55 -13.26
CA LEU A 698 49.13 8.56 -14.14
C LEU A 698 50.04 9.79 -14.25
N PRO A 699 50.20 10.40 -15.44
CA PRO A 699 51.09 11.53 -15.68
C PRO A 699 50.46 12.87 -15.25
N TRP A 700 49.89 12.93 -14.04
CA TRP A 700 49.30 14.16 -13.49
C TRP A 700 50.36 15.24 -13.24
N PRO A 701 49.99 16.54 -13.34
CA PRO A 701 50.92 17.64 -13.15
C PRO A 701 51.50 17.69 -11.73
N GLN A 702 52.63 18.37 -11.57
CA GLN A 702 53.24 18.58 -10.26
C GLN A 702 52.22 19.24 -9.30
N GLY A 703 52.01 18.63 -8.14
CA GLY A 703 51.00 19.07 -7.16
C GLY A 703 49.60 18.47 -7.36
N GLY A 704 49.31 17.76 -8.45
CA GLY A 704 48.00 17.16 -8.71
C GLY A 704 47.58 16.10 -7.70
N LYS A 705 48.55 15.28 -7.25
CA LYS A 705 48.37 14.31 -6.16
C LYS A 705 47.86 14.99 -4.87
N GLN A 706 48.51 16.09 -4.47
CA GLN A 706 48.09 16.88 -3.31
C GLN A 706 46.72 17.53 -3.55
N ALA A 707 46.45 18.04 -4.77
CA ALA A 707 45.17 18.63 -5.10
C ALA A 707 44.00 17.65 -4.95
N LEU A 708 44.18 16.36 -5.27
CA LEU A 708 43.15 15.34 -5.03
C LEU A 708 42.94 15.08 -3.53
N LEU A 709 44.02 14.96 -2.75
CA LEU A 709 43.92 14.79 -1.30
C LEU A 709 43.17 15.97 -0.67
N ASP A 710 43.56 17.20 -1.03
CA ASP A 710 42.91 18.42 -0.54
C ASP A 710 41.46 18.49 -0.99
N PHE A 711 41.16 18.11 -2.23
CA PHE A 711 39.79 18.05 -2.75
C PHE A 711 38.91 17.14 -1.90
N VAL A 712 39.36 15.90 -1.65
CA VAL A 712 38.59 14.94 -0.84
C VAL A 712 38.53 15.40 0.61
N ALA A 713 39.64 15.82 1.21
CA ALA A 713 39.68 16.30 2.59
C ALA A 713 38.74 17.49 2.83
N ASN A 714 38.52 18.34 1.81
CA ASN A 714 37.60 19.47 1.85
C ASN A 714 36.16 19.13 1.41
N GLY A 715 35.82 17.85 1.27
CA GLY A 715 34.43 17.40 1.04
C GLY A 715 34.14 16.95 -0.39
N GLY A 716 35.11 16.98 -1.30
CA GLY A 716 35.00 16.35 -2.62
C GLY A 716 34.78 14.83 -2.50
N ALA A 717 33.88 14.27 -3.30
CA ALA A 717 33.65 12.83 -3.29
C ALA A 717 34.63 12.10 -4.22
N LEU A 718 35.10 10.92 -3.83
CA LEU A 718 35.92 10.06 -4.68
C LEU A 718 35.20 8.73 -4.92
N ILE A 719 34.98 8.40 -6.19
CA ILE A 719 34.39 7.14 -6.61
C ILE A 719 35.41 6.34 -7.41
N GLY A 720 35.69 5.11 -7.00
CA GLY A 720 36.53 4.19 -7.77
C GLY A 720 35.75 2.96 -8.23
N SER A 721 35.96 2.54 -9.47
CA SER A 721 35.44 1.27 -9.98
C SER A 721 36.58 0.39 -10.49
N HIS A 722 36.52 -0.88 -10.12
CA HIS A 722 37.36 -1.96 -10.59
C HIS A 722 38.87 -1.61 -10.56
N CYS A 723 39.42 -1.26 -11.73
CA CYS A 723 40.85 -0.99 -11.92
C CYS A 723 41.36 0.25 -11.19
N ALA A 724 40.49 1.12 -10.66
CA ALA A 724 40.93 2.28 -9.87
C ALA A 724 41.89 1.90 -8.72
N SER A 725 41.76 0.69 -8.17
CA SER A 725 42.68 0.15 -7.15
C SER A 725 44.06 -0.32 -7.68
N ASP A 726 44.22 -0.40 -9.00
CA ASP A 726 45.44 -0.71 -9.74
C ASP A 726 46.13 0.57 -10.25
N THR A 727 46.01 1.67 -9.49
CA THR A 727 46.55 3.01 -9.82
C THR A 727 47.49 3.50 -8.71
N PHE A 728 48.58 4.18 -9.09
CA PHE A 728 49.52 4.87 -8.18
C PHE A 728 50.16 4.00 -7.07
N TYR A 729 50.93 2.99 -7.45
CA TYR A 729 51.71 2.18 -6.51
C TYR A 729 52.86 2.95 -5.85
N ASP A 730 53.43 3.94 -6.53
CA ASP A 730 54.51 4.78 -6.00
C ASP A 730 54.01 5.88 -5.04
N TRP A 731 52.69 5.93 -4.78
CA TRP A 731 52.05 6.91 -3.92
C TRP A 731 51.09 6.22 -2.93
N PRO A 732 51.61 5.72 -1.80
CA PRO A 732 50.82 4.95 -0.83
C PRO A 732 49.55 5.66 -0.36
N GLU A 733 49.58 6.97 -0.19
CA GLU A 733 48.45 7.76 0.29
C GLU A 733 47.21 7.62 -0.61
N PHE A 734 47.36 7.28 -1.90
CA PHE A 734 46.22 7.03 -2.79
C PHE A 734 45.48 5.73 -2.47
N GLY A 735 46.20 4.62 -2.27
CA GLY A 735 45.53 3.36 -1.93
C GLY A 735 45.03 3.35 -0.50
N GLU A 736 45.68 4.10 0.41
CA GLU A 736 45.08 4.43 1.70
C GLU A 736 43.77 5.20 1.50
N LEU A 737 43.77 6.28 0.72
CA LEU A 737 42.56 7.07 0.43
C LEU A 737 41.42 6.18 -0.11
N LEU A 738 41.68 5.38 -1.15
CA LEU A 738 40.68 4.49 -1.76
C LEU A 738 40.27 3.34 -0.82
N GLY A 739 41.17 2.91 0.06
CA GLY A 739 40.95 1.85 1.04
C GLY A 739 41.45 0.46 0.63
N GLY A 740 42.20 0.35 -0.47
CA GLY A 740 42.80 -0.91 -0.92
C GLY A 740 43.63 -0.75 -2.19
N TRP A 741 44.68 -1.58 -2.32
CA TRP A 741 45.48 -1.72 -3.55
C TRP A 741 45.26 -3.08 -4.16
N PHE A 742 45.14 -3.13 -5.48
CA PHE A 742 45.07 -4.39 -6.21
C PHE A 742 46.25 -5.32 -5.86
N ASP A 743 45.94 -6.59 -5.60
CA ASP A 743 46.92 -7.65 -5.32
C ASP A 743 46.63 -8.96 -6.06
N GLY A 744 45.93 -8.88 -7.18
CA GLY A 744 45.60 -10.02 -8.02
C GLY A 744 44.10 -10.21 -8.21
N HIS A 745 43.77 -11.05 -9.18
CA HIS A 745 42.42 -11.33 -9.64
C HIS A 745 42.22 -12.85 -9.80
N PRO A 746 42.06 -13.61 -8.70
CA PRO A 746 41.99 -15.07 -8.79
C PRO A 746 40.74 -15.59 -9.52
N TRP A 747 39.70 -14.75 -9.65
CA TRP A 747 38.38 -15.16 -10.15
C TRP A 747 37.94 -14.32 -11.36
N HIS A 748 37.82 -14.99 -12.52
CA HIS A 748 37.28 -14.47 -13.78
C HIS A 748 36.11 -15.33 -14.25
N GLU A 749 35.13 -15.50 -13.39
CA GLU A 749 34.07 -16.47 -13.58
C GLU A 749 32.77 -15.97 -12.94
N LYS A 750 31.76 -16.83 -12.92
CA LYS A 750 30.55 -16.57 -12.16
C LYS A 750 30.85 -16.75 -10.68
N VAL A 751 30.64 -15.71 -9.88
CA VAL A 751 30.83 -15.71 -8.43
C VAL A 751 29.52 -15.37 -7.72
N GLY A 752 29.37 -15.86 -6.50
CA GLY A 752 28.42 -15.34 -5.52
C GLY A 752 28.98 -14.10 -4.82
N VAL A 753 28.12 -13.13 -4.54
CA VAL A 753 28.43 -11.89 -3.84
C VAL A 753 27.47 -11.74 -2.68
N ASN A 754 28.01 -11.65 -1.47
CA ASN A 754 27.25 -11.34 -0.27
C ASN A 754 27.03 -9.83 -0.18
N VAL A 755 25.81 -9.42 0.13
CA VAL A 755 25.46 -8.05 0.45
C VAL A 755 25.51 -7.90 1.96
N GLU A 756 26.57 -7.27 2.46
CA GLU A 756 26.81 -7.14 3.90
C GLU A 756 26.00 -5.99 4.53
N ASP A 757 25.60 -5.03 3.71
CA ASP A 757 24.81 -3.89 4.15
C ASP A 757 23.68 -3.62 3.16
N ASN A 758 22.47 -4.04 3.50
CA ASN A 758 21.28 -3.86 2.67
C ASN A 758 20.59 -2.50 2.86
N ASN A 759 21.13 -1.62 3.72
CA ASN A 759 20.56 -0.31 4.01
C ASN A 759 21.31 0.83 3.28
N HIS A 760 22.40 0.53 2.60
CA HIS A 760 23.15 1.52 1.84
C HIS A 760 22.54 1.75 0.45
N LEU A 761 22.55 3.00 -0.05
CA LEU A 761 21.91 3.36 -1.33
C LEU A 761 22.45 2.58 -2.54
N SER A 762 23.70 2.12 -2.48
CA SER A 762 24.29 1.28 -3.53
C SER A 762 23.84 -0.18 -3.48
N THR A 763 23.15 -0.62 -2.44
CA THR A 763 22.86 -2.03 -2.18
C THR A 763 21.41 -2.27 -1.76
N LEU A 764 20.60 -1.21 -1.55
CA LEU A 764 19.18 -1.29 -1.15
C LEU A 764 18.32 -2.10 -2.12
N HIS A 765 18.63 -2.05 -3.41
CA HIS A 765 17.94 -2.80 -4.46
C HIS A 765 18.47 -4.24 -4.62
N LEU A 766 19.53 -4.60 -3.90
CA LEU A 766 20.13 -5.92 -3.92
C LEU A 766 19.52 -6.77 -2.80
N GLY A 767 19.22 -8.04 -3.09
CA GLY A 767 18.94 -9.03 -2.04
C GLY A 767 20.20 -9.32 -1.22
N GLU A 768 20.10 -10.14 -0.17
CA GLU A 768 21.24 -10.49 0.71
C GLU A 768 22.41 -11.15 -0.02
N HIS A 769 22.14 -11.77 -1.18
CA HIS A 769 23.14 -12.41 -2.03
C HIS A 769 22.72 -12.29 -3.50
N PHE A 770 23.70 -12.16 -4.41
CA PHE A 770 23.48 -12.26 -5.85
C PHE A 770 24.68 -12.90 -6.55
N GLU A 771 24.47 -13.38 -7.78
CA GLU A 771 25.56 -13.90 -8.59
C GLU A 771 25.90 -12.95 -9.72
N ILE A 772 27.18 -12.83 -10.04
CA ILE A 772 27.68 -12.01 -11.15
C ILE A 772 28.84 -12.70 -11.86
N ILE A 773 28.94 -12.52 -13.17
CA ILE A 773 30.13 -12.90 -13.92
C ILE A 773 30.98 -11.65 -14.07
N ASP A 774 32.14 -11.59 -13.41
CA ASP A 774 33.08 -10.47 -13.50
C ASP A 774 34.53 -10.92 -13.19
N GLU A 775 35.46 -9.97 -13.14
CA GLU A 775 36.82 -10.16 -12.62
C GLU A 775 36.90 -9.63 -11.18
N ILE A 776 37.00 -10.52 -10.19
CA ILE A 776 37.02 -10.14 -8.77
C ILE A 776 38.46 -10.00 -8.26
N TYR A 777 38.74 -8.86 -7.65
CA TYR A 777 40.04 -8.51 -7.09
C TYR A 777 40.19 -8.96 -5.63
N GLN A 778 41.44 -9.22 -5.24
CA GLN A 778 41.87 -9.23 -3.84
C GLN A 778 42.84 -8.06 -3.60
N PHE A 779 42.98 -7.62 -2.35
CA PHE A 779 43.66 -6.38 -2.01
C PHE A 779 44.84 -6.57 -1.03
N LYS A 780 45.90 -5.76 -1.20
CA LYS A 780 47.08 -5.74 -0.30
C LYS A 780 46.66 -5.22 1.08
N ASN A 781 47.14 -5.87 2.14
CA ASN A 781 46.94 -5.44 3.54
C ASN A 781 45.48 -5.12 3.87
N TRP A 782 44.53 -5.87 3.31
CA TRP A 782 43.12 -5.63 3.53
C TRP A 782 42.73 -5.80 4.99
N ASP A 783 42.10 -4.77 5.53
CA ASP A 783 41.53 -4.70 6.86
C ASP A 783 40.24 -3.87 6.82
N ARG A 784 39.24 -4.26 7.61
CA ARG A 784 37.91 -3.65 7.67
C ARG A 784 37.83 -2.44 8.61
N THR A 785 38.79 -2.25 9.51
CA THR A 785 38.72 -1.29 10.64
C THR A 785 38.25 0.11 10.24
N ASP A 786 38.59 0.58 9.05
CA ASP A 786 38.30 1.92 8.56
C ASP A 786 37.37 1.95 7.34
N LYS A 787 36.67 0.84 7.07
CA LYS A 787 35.81 0.61 5.90
C LYS A 787 34.44 0.10 6.33
N ARG A 788 33.38 0.69 5.78
CA ARG A 788 32.04 0.08 5.78
C ARG A 788 31.94 -0.80 4.55
N VAL A 789 32.17 -2.10 4.72
CA VAL A 789 32.05 -3.09 3.64
C VAL A 789 30.59 -3.23 3.25
N LEU A 790 30.31 -3.19 1.95
CA LEU A 790 28.97 -3.25 1.37
C LEU A 790 28.73 -4.57 0.64
N LEU A 791 29.74 -5.03 -0.08
CA LEU A 791 29.73 -6.29 -0.82
C LEU A 791 30.99 -7.08 -0.49
N SER A 792 30.88 -8.40 -0.37
CA SER A 792 32.03 -9.31 -0.29
C SER A 792 31.83 -10.54 -1.18
N LEU A 793 32.92 -11.21 -1.53
CA LEU A 793 32.87 -12.48 -2.24
C LEU A 793 32.24 -13.55 -1.34
N ASP A 794 31.30 -14.33 -1.88
CA ASP A 794 30.92 -15.60 -1.29
C ASP A 794 32.00 -16.63 -1.62
N THR A 795 32.87 -16.92 -0.66
CA THR A 795 33.97 -17.88 -0.84
C THR A 795 33.50 -19.32 -1.05
N THR A 796 32.23 -19.63 -0.74
CA THR A 796 31.66 -20.97 -1.00
C THR A 796 31.27 -21.17 -2.47
N SER A 797 31.15 -20.08 -3.23
CA SER A 797 30.82 -20.09 -4.66
C SER A 797 32.03 -20.32 -5.58
N VAL A 798 33.25 -20.31 -5.03
CA VAL A 798 34.51 -20.36 -5.80
C VAL A 798 35.48 -21.41 -5.26
N ASP A 799 36.44 -21.81 -6.09
CA ASP A 799 37.54 -22.69 -5.65
C ASP A 799 38.57 -21.92 -4.83
N MET A 800 38.47 -22.04 -3.50
CA MET A 800 39.41 -21.44 -2.55
C MET A 800 40.81 -22.08 -2.50
N GLN A 801 41.05 -23.15 -3.27
CA GLN A 801 42.38 -23.76 -3.44
C GLN A 801 43.09 -23.26 -4.71
N ARG A 802 42.50 -22.31 -5.43
CA ARG A 802 43.05 -21.79 -6.68
C ARG A 802 44.39 -21.08 -6.45
N ALA A 803 45.33 -21.34 -7.37
CA ALA A 803 46.61 -20.65 -7.41
C ALA A 803 46.41 -19.13 -7.59
N GLY A 804 47.05 -18.33 -6.74
CA GLY A 804 46.99 -16.86 -6.79
C GLY A 804 46.14 -16.23 -5.70
N ILE A 805 45.38 -17.00 -4.91
CA ILE A 805 44.76 -16.52 -3.67
C ILE A 805 45.87 -16.29 -2.64
N LYS A 806 45.94 -15.08 -2.05
CA LYS A 806 47.06 -14.65 -1.20
C LYS A 806 46.77 -14.57 0.30
N ARG A 807 45.50 -14.70 0.70
CA ARG A 807 45.05 -14.66 2.10
C ARG A 807 44.23 -15.89 2.45
N ASP A 808 44.21 -16.24 3.73
CA ASP A 808 43.63 -17.48 4.26
C ASP A 808 42.45 -17.26 5.24
N ASP A 809 42.17 -16.02 5.64
CA ASP A 809 41.05 -15.65 6.53
C ASP A 809 39.66 -15.67 5.86
N GLY A 810 39.60 -15.83 4.52
CA GLY A 810 38.36 -15.90 3.77
C GLY A 810 37.65 -14.56 3.55
N ASP A 811 38.27 -13.42 3.91
CA ASP A 811 37.65 -12.10 3.80
C ASP A 811 38.06 -11.38 2.52
N PHE A 812 37.15 -11.29 1.56
CA PHE A 812 37.38 -10.59 0.28
C PHE A 812 36.27 -9.56 0.05
N GLY A 813 36.47 -8.34 0.55
CA GLY A 813 35.59 -7.22 0.24
C GLY A 813 35.62 -6.90 -1.26
N ILE A 814 34.44 -6.68 -1.82
CA ILE A 814 34.24 -6.28 -3.22
C ILE A 814 33.90 -4.79 -3.28
N SER A 815 33.06 -4.27 -2.38
CA SER A 815 32.68 -2.86 -2.36
C SER A 815 32.65 -2.34 -0.92
N TRP A 816 33.04 -1.09 -0.74
CA TRP A 816 33.05 -0.44 0.57
C TRP A 816 32.95 1.07 0.45
N THR A 817 32.65 1.71 1.58
CA THR A 817 32.77 3.15 1.75
C THR A 817 33.77 3.54 2.84
N ARG A 818 34.36 4.73 2.68
CA ARG A 818 35.28 5.35 3.64
C ARG A 818 35.04 6.86 3.73
N ARG A 819 35.65 7.48 4.74
CA ARG A 819 35.73 8.94 4.89
C ARG A 819 37.19 9.37 4.96
N HIS A 820 37.49 10.53 4.38
CA HIS A 820 38.79 11.19 4.51
C HIS A 820 38.58 12.70 4.61
N GLY A 821 38.98 13.29 5.74
CA GLY A 821 38.55 14.63 6.10
C GLY A 821 37.02 14.73 6.04
N LYS A 822 36.51 15.72 5.30
CA LYS A 822 35.06 15.93 5.07
C LYS A 822 34.50 15.13 3.89
N GLY A 823 35.36 14.48 3.10
CA GLY A 823 34.98 13.76 1.88
C GLY A 823 34.49 12.34 2.14
N ARG A 824 33.64 11.86 1.24
CA ARG A 824 33.13 10.48 1.20
C ARG A 824 33.70 9.74 0.01
N ILE A 825 34.07 8.49 0.24
CA ILE A 825 34.75 7.65 -0.74
C ILE A 825 33.91 6.39 -0.93
N PHE A 826 33.58 6.05 -2.17
CA PHE A 826 32.88 4.82 -2.54
C PHE A 826 33.75 4.04 -3.53
N TYR A 827 34.01 2.77 -3.22
CA TYR A 827 34.73 1.88 -4.12
C TYR A 827 33.91 0.62 -4.39
N THR A 828 33.97 0.14 -5.64
CA THR A 828 33.49 -1.18 -6.02
C THR A 828 34.49 -1.86 -6.93
N GLY A 829 34.85 -3.11 -6.64
CA GLY A 829 35.72 -3.95 -7.47
C GLY A 829 35.02 -4.46 -8.72
N LEU A 830 33.71 -4.26 -8.84
CA LEU A 830 32.93 -4.63 -10.02
C LEU A 830 33.13 -3.61 -11.15
N GLY A 831 32.99 -4.08 -12.39
CA GLY A 831 33.02 -3.24 -13.59
C GLY A 831 34.05 -3.65 -14.64
N HIS A 832 34.62 -4.86 -14.60
CA HIS A 832 35.57 -5.31 -15.62
C HIS A 832 34.90 -5.52 -16.98
N ARG A 833 33.74 -6.19 -16.96
CA ARG A 833 33.10 -6.72 -18.17
C ARG A 833 32.10 -5.75 -18.80
N PRO A 834 32.00 -5.70 -20.15
CA PRO A 834 30.97 -4.91 -20.83
C PRO A 834 29.53 -5.28 -20.44
N GLU A 835 29.28 -6.54 -20.09
CA GLU A 835 27.96 -7.01 -19.65
C GLU A 835 27.55 -6.37 -18.32
N VAL A 836 28.51 -6.16 -17.40
CA VAL A 836 28.28 -5.54 -16.09
C VAL A 836 27.83 -4.09 -16.27
N TRP A 837 28.52 -3.32 -17.12
CA TRP A 837 28.15 -1.93 -17.47
C TRP A 837 26.79 -1.77 -18.16
N ARG A 838 26.25 -2.85 -18.74
CA ARG A 838 24.91 -2.86 -19.36
C ARG A 838 23.82 -3.34 -18.41
N SER A 839 24.19 -3.87 -17.25
CA SER A 839 23.23 -4.40 -16.28
C SER A 839 22.59 -3.27 -15.46
N GLN A 840 21.30 -3.41 -15.19
CA GLN A 840 20.58 -2.49 -14.30
C GLN A 840 21.13 -2.60 -12.86
N LEU A 841 21.49 -3.81 -12.42
CA LEU A 841 22.08 -4.07 -11.10
C LEU A 841 23.32 -3.21 -10.84
N PHE A 842 24.29 -3.21 -11.77
CA PHE A 842 25.53 -2.44 -11.61
C PHE A 842 25.31 -0.94 -11.75
N ARG A 843 24.40 -0.52 -12.65
CA ARG A 843 23.98 0.89 -12.75
C ARG A 843 23.47 1.37 -11.39
N ASP A 844 22.50 0.69 -10.81
CA ASP A 844 21.86 1.10 -9.56
C ASP A 844 22.86 1.06 -8.39
N HIS A 845 23.78 0.09 -8.39
CA HIS A 845 24.87 0.03 -7.41
C HIS A 845 25.82 1.23 -7.49
N LEU A 846 26.30 1.54 -8.70
CA LEU A 846 27.26 2.61 -8.92
C LEU A 846 26.63 3.99 -8.75
N VAL A 847 25.40 4.18 -9.24
CA VAL A 847 24.62 5.41 -9.05
C VAL A 847 24.31 5.61 -7.56
N GLY A 848 23.78 4.59 -6.86
CA GLY A 848 23.46 4.67 -5.44
C GLY A 848 24.68 5.01 -4.58
N GLY A 849 25.84 4.43 -4.88
CA GLY A 849 27.10 4.75 -4.19
C GLY A 849 27.56 6.17 -4.46
N THR A 850 27.36 6.66 -5.68
CA THR A 850 27.68 8.03 -6.07
C THR A 850 26.75 9.06 -5.42
N ILE A 851 25.44 8.77 -5.31
CA ILE A 851 24.49 9.60 -4.55
C ILE A 851 24.93 9.70 -3.10
N TRP A 852 25.25 8.56 -2.47
CA TRP A 852 25.71 8.55 -1.09
C TRP A 852 26.99 9.36 -0.89
N ALA A 853 27.95 9.23 -1.81
CA ALA A 853 29.24 9.91 -1.73
C ALA A 853 29.12 11.44 -1.96
N THR A 854 28.16 11.87 -2.78
CA THR A 854 27.92 13.28 -3.12
C THR A 854 26.96 14.01 -2.18
N ARG A 855 26.30 13.31 -1.24
CA ARG A 855 25.55 13.91 -0.13
C ARG A 855 26.55 14.51 0.87
N LYS A 856 26.87 15.79 0.70
CA LYS A 856 27.79 16.55 1.56
C LYS A 856 27.08 17.10 2.77
#